data_AF-A0A6B0ZPB3-F1
#
_entry.id   AF-A0A6B0ZPB3-F1
#
_cell.length_a   1.000
_cell.length_b   1.000
_cell.length_c   1.000
_cell.angle_alpha   90.00
_cell.angle_beta   90.00
_cell.angle_gamma   90.00
#
_symmetry.space_group_name_H-M   'P 1'
#
loop_
_entity.id
_entity.type
_entity.pdbx_description
1 polymer ?
#
loop_
_entity_poly.entity_id
_entity_poly.type
_entity_poly.pdbx_seq_one_letter_code
_entity_poly.pdbx_strand_id
1 'polypeptide(L)'
;MANRIAELIELIRHHDQLYHAHDDPQIPDTKYDQLKSELLELEAAHPGLVQLDSPTQTVGADPSTLFEPVEHQIPMMSLDNAFDRDELSAWADRARRRLAALRARKAAEEASGQRSLLSVEEEEGGGEDDGRTNPETSSAELGNLVCELKFDGLAVSLRYEDGKLTQAATRGNGRVGEDITANILALEYEGKRSVPHRLPAGAPEILEVRGEVYMPLAAFDALNAQQEAEGKPRYANPRNTAAGSLRQKDPSVTATRGLSMWCYSVGEVQGGPGLATHRTLLEYLESLGLPVNPETTTVDSVDAAWKFVERCQAQRHDLPYEIDGAVIKVDRLDLQWELGSTSRAPRWAVAYKLPPEEQTTRLLDIQVSVGSKGKATPFAVLEPVFVGGSTVAMATLHNEDQVKFKDVRLGDTVVVRKAGDVIPEVLGPVLAERPPDLPVWEFPLDCPCPRPTLLRREEGDAAHYCPDEECPEKLRGWIEHFAARNAMDIEHLGEQRVRLFIKLELIASVADIYRLDPDGFELLRGLKDATWTARLNDDAEIFLDTSLVAALSQLDSERRADLAASIENLKHRPLAELLVGFKIYRLGHTTAKSVTQAFPHLDDIFEASAEDLAQIKGVRLAVAEAIKTYSKENQSTIDKLRHAGVEMGVPPSPKAGGSPPDCDEELSRKESPPSPPGREISPEQKEALQRVIRFVAPTPKRPTGNDQDLQEIRDFARNEAASEQASGAVLPYRGIGEQRARLLFHLGLISDFGDLFSLDLDQLDRYRELTWTTELANERQYALKTDEVAQLASFADLSISNLRKAIEDSKGQSLARLLVGLNIRHLGDTACEVLADAYGDLEAIMKASEEDLAEIDGIGPIMAGSIHEFFGNEERQKVIGQLPSELRSAKITDSSPAEAQPQTLDGMTIVVSGGLEGYTREGVGAAIKARGGKSPGSVSAKTTALVVGENPGASKLDKAEKLGIPVLDEAEFQRLIETGEMP
;
A
#
# COMPACT_ATOMS: atom_id res chain seq x y z
N MET A 1 25.94 -6.11 -3.26
CA MET A 1 26.49 -5.26 -2.19
C MET A 1 25.94 -3.85 -2.29
N ALA A 2 26.37 -2.99 -3.24
CA ALA A 2 25.73 -1.67 -3.42
C ALA A 2 24.19 -1.75 -3.55
N ASN A 3 23.66 -2.65 -4.38
CA ASN A 3 22.21 -2.87 -4.52
C ASN A 3 21.52 -3.33 -3.21
N ARG A 4 22.24 -4.04 -2.32
CA ARG A 4 21.68 -4.50 -1.03
C ARG A 4 21.67 -3.37 0.00
N ILE A 5 22.68 -2.50 -0.02
CA ILE A 5 22.69 -1.26 0.76
C ILE A 5 21.49 -0.38 0.34
N ALA A 6 21.26 -0.20 -0.96
CA ALA A 6 20.11 0.56 -1.48
C ALA A 6 18.75 -0.06 -1.09
N GLU A 7 18.59 -1.38 -1.26
CA GLU A 7 17.37 -2.13 -0.87
C GLU A 7 17.08 -2.00 0.64
N LEU A 8 18.12 -2.08 1.49
CA LEU A 8 17.99 -1.90 2.94
C LEU A 8 17.62 -0.45 3.31
N ILE A 9 18.21 0.55 2.64
CA ILE A 9 17.88 1.97 2.82
C ILE A 9 16.39 2.22 2.52
N GLU A 10 15.90 1.75 1.38
CA GLU A 10 14.50 1.91 0.96
C GLU A 10 13.53 1.20 1.93
N LEU A 11 13.82 -0.06 2.27
CA LEU A 11 12.99 -0.85 3.19
C LEU A 11 12.93 -0.25 4.60
N ILE A 12 14.06 0.23 5.14
CA ILE A 12 14.09 0.86 6.46
C ILE A 12 13.32 2.19 6.45
N ARG A 13 13.40 3.02 5.39
CA ARG A 13 12.63 4.26 5.27
C ARG A 13 11.12 4.05 5.24
N HIS A 14 10.65 3.09 4.44
CA HIS A 14 9.23 2.72 4.38
C HIS A 14 8.70 2.36 5.77
N HIS A 15 9.50 1.61 6.54
CA HIS A 15 9.14 1.22 7.89
C HIS A 15 9.31 2.33 8.93
N ASP A 16 10.29 3.22 8.81
CA ASP A 16 10.39 4.44 9.62
C ASP A 16 9.14 5.33 9.46
N GLN A 17 8.63 5.50 8.23
CA GLN A 17 7.41 6.28 7.97
C GLN A 17 6.17 5.63 8.61
N LEU A 18 5.95 4.33 8.38
CA LEU A 18 4.85 3.59 9.00
C LEU A 18 4.89 3.65 10.53
N TYR A 19 6.08 3.54 11.11
CA TYR A 19 6.30 3.51 12.55
C TYR A 19 6.17 4.89 13.20
N HIS A 20 6.76 5.94 12.61
CA HIS A 20 6.84 7.27 13.23
C HIS A 20 5.77 8.26 12.75
N ALA A 21 5.28 8.14 11.52
CA ALA A 21 4.28 9.06 10.99
C ALA A 21 2.85 8.51 11.09
N HIS A 22 2.67 7.17 11.12
CA HIS A 22 1.35 6.54 11.01
C HIS A 22 0.93 5.70 12.23
N ASP A 23 1.85 5.43 13.17
CA ASP A 23 1.62 4.58 14.35
C ASP A 23 1.12 3.16 14.00
N ASP A 24 1.39 2.70 12.76
CA ASP A 24 0.91 1.45 12.15
C ASP A 24 2.09 0.65 11.54
N PRO A 25 2.98 0.09 12.39
CA PRO A 25 4.19 -0.57 11.92
C PRO A 25 3.89 -1.93 11.27
N GLN A 26 4.23 -2.06 9.98
CA GLN A 26 4.10 -3.34 9.24
C GLN A 26 5.20 -4.35 9.57
N ILE A 27 6.38 -3.89 10.00
CA ILE A 27 7.46 -4.77 10.48
C ILE A 27 7.79 -4.49 11.95
N PRO A 28 8.38 -5.48 12.61
CA PRO A 28 8.78 -5.37 14.00
C PRO A 28 10.03 -4.58 14.30
N ASP A 29 10.12 -4.03 15.52
CA ASP A 29 11.26 -3.29 16.08
C ASP A 29 12.59 -4.03 15.88
N THR A 30 12.72 -5.27 16.39
CA THR A 30 13.97 -6.03 16.23
C THR A 30 14.23 -6.50 14.79
N LYS A 31 13.23 -6.48 13.89
CA LYS A 31 13.47 -6.78 12.47
C LYS A 31 13.88 -5.55 11.69
N TYR A 32 13.28 -4.41 12.01
CA TYR A 32 13.80 -3.09 11.66
C TYR A 32 15.25 -2.97 12.15
N ASP A 33 15.55 -3.36 13.39
CA ASP A 33 16.91 -3.39 13.92
C ASP A 33 17.80 -4.40 13.18
N GLN A 34 17.32 -5.60 12.82
CA GLN A 34 18.10 -6.55 12.02
C GLN A 34 18.46 -5.98 10.65
N LEU A 35 17.50 -5.36 9.95
CA LEU A 35 17.75 -4.67 8.68
C LEU A 35 18.76 -3.52 8.88
N LYS A 36 18.64 -2.78 9.99
CA LYS A 36 19.51 -1.66 10.33
C LYS A 36 20.92 -2.09 10.74
N SER A 37 21.06 -3.23 11.42
CA SER A 37 22.34 -3.88 11.72
C SER A 37 22.98 -4.44 10.46
N GLU A 38 22.22 -5.11 9.58
CA GLU A 38 22.72 -5.57 8.26
C GLU A 38 23.24 -4.37 7.44
N LEU A 39 22.49 -3.26 7.42
CA LEU A 39 22.91 -2.03 6.75
C LEU A 39 24.18 -1.43 7.40
N LEU A 40 24.24 -1.35 8.74
CA LEU A 40 25.41 -0.87 9.46
C LEU A 40 26.66 -1.74 9.23
N GLU A 41 26.51 -3.07 9.18
CA GLU A 41 27.60 -4.00 8.87
C GLU A 41 28.11 -3.81 7.44
N LEU A 42 27.20 -3.70 6.46
CA LEU A 42 27.55 -3.47 5.06
C LEU A 42 28.20 -2.09 4.83
N GLU A 43 27.71 -1.05 5.49
CA GLU A 43 28.29 0.29 5.46
C GLU A 43 29.67 0.34 6.15
N ALA A 44 29.84 -0.34 7.28
CA ALA A 44 31.13 -0.45 7.97
C ALA A 44 32.17 -1.26 7.16
N ALA A 45 31.74 -2.32 6.47
CA ALA A 45 32.57 -3.09 5.55
C ALA A 45 32.91 -2.32 4.26
N HIS A 46 32.06 -1.39 3.84
CA HIS A 46 32.22 -0.60 2.62
C HIS A 46 32.04 0.92 2.82
N PRO A 47 32.95 1.61 3.55
CA PRO A 47 32.77 3.03 3.89
C PRO A 47 32.64 3.99 2.70
N GLY A 48 33.11 3.59 1.50
CA GLY A 48 32.96 4.36 0.27
C GLY A 48 31.59 4.25 -0.42
N LEU A 49 30.67 3.43 0.12
CA LEU A 49 29.29 3.27 -0.37
C LEU A 49 28.23 3.87 0.58
N VAL A 50 28.65 4.49 1.69
CA VAL A 50 27.75 5.12 2.66
C VAL A 50 27.12 6.36 2.05
N GLN A 51 25.80 6.40 2.03
CA GLN A 51 25.02 7.54 1.56
C GLN A 51 24.72 8.51 2.72
N LEU A 52 24.73 9.81 2.47
CA LEU A 52 24.55 10.85 3.49
C LEU A 52 23.14 10.86 4.10
N ASP A 53 22.17 10.40 3.32
CA ASP A 53 20.74 10.29 3.61
C ASP A 53 20.32 8.88 4.07
N SER A 54 21.27 7.94 4.20
CA SER A 54 21.01 6.58 4.68
C SER A 54 20.33 6.59 6.08
N PRO A 55 19.40 5.66 6.39
CA PRO A 55 18.76 5.56 7.71
C PRO A 55 19.71 5.27 8.87
N THR A 56 20.98 4.93 8.59
CA THR A 56 22.05 4.89 9.61
C THR A 56 22.52 6.29 10.02
N GLN A 57 22.32 7.28 9.15
CA GLN A 57 22.71 8.69 9.31
C GLN A 57 21.53 9.59 9.73
N THR A 58 20.28 9.20 9.47
CA THR A 58 19.07 9.97 9.80
C THR A 58 18.35 9.47 11.06
N VAL A 59 17.37 10.24 11.55
CA VAL A 59 16.57 9.94 12.75
C VAL A 59 15.09 10.03 12.41
N GLY A 60 14.29 9.04 12.83
CA GLY A 60 12.82 9.12 12.75
C GLY A 60 12.26 9.25 11.32
N ALA A 61 11.11 9.90 11.21
CA ALA A 61 10.46 10.22 9.93
C ALA A 61 9.86 11.62 9.96
N ASP A 62 9.61 12.20 8.78
CA ASP A 62 9.09 13.56 8.65
C ASP A 62 7.71 13.74 9.32
N PRO A 63 7.43 14.92 9.91
CA PRO A 63 6.16 15.20 10.58
C PRO A 63 4.98 15.13 9.60
N SER A 64 3.81 14.70 10.10
CA SER A 64 2.61 14.63 9.27
C SER A 64 1.99 16.01 9.03
N THR A 65 1.18 16.12 7.98
CA THR A 65 0.39 17.33 7.66
C THR A 65 -0.80 17.57 8.60
N LEU A 66 -0.98 16.75 9.65
CA LEU A 66 -2.10 16.84 10.59
C LEU A 66 -1.91 17.89 11.69
N PHE A 67 -0.65 18.25 11.97
CA PHE A 67 -0.22 19.17 13.02
C PHE A 67 0.78 20.19 12.45
N GLU A 68 1.00 21.31 13.13
CA GLU A 68 1.99 22.29 12.70
C GLU A 68 3.42 21.77 12.95
N PRO A 69 4.37 21.94 12.01
CA PRO A 69 5.75 21.50 12.19
C PRO A 69 6.52 22.40 13.16
N VAL A 70 7.33 21.81 14.03
CA VAL A 70 8.15 22.51 15.04
C VAL A 70 9.62 22.12 14.88
N GLU A 71 10.50 23.09 14.67
CA GLU A 71 11.95 22.85 14.61
C GLU A 71 12.59 22.79 16.00
N HIS A 72 13.33 21.72 16.28
CA HIS A 72 14.06 21.50 17.52
C HIS A 72 15.41 22.24 17.49
N GLN A 73 15.61 23.20 18.41
CA GLN A 73 16.84 24.00 18.48
C GLN A 73 18.11 23.15 18.66
N ILE A 74 18.01 22.10 19.48
CA ILE A 74 18.99 21.02 19.53
C ILE A 74 18.32 19.79 18.91
N PRO A 75 18.95 19.04 17.99
CA PRO A 75 18.33 17.84 17.43
C PRO A 75 17.98 16.78 18.49
N MET A 76 16.81 16.15 18.36
CA MET A 76 16.43 14.95 19.12
C MET A 76 17.00 13.71 18.41
N MET A 77 18.00 13.09 19.03
CA MET A 77 18.70 11.95 18.44
C MET A 77 18.01 10.60 18.71
N SER A 78 18.42 9.57 17.97
CA SER A 78 18.14 8.16 18.27
C SER A 78 19.19 7.60 19.25
N LEU A 79 19.06 6.34 19.66
CA LEU A 79 20.10 5.59 20.37
C LEU A 79 20.64 4.48 19.46
N ASP A 80 21.92 4.13 19.62
CA ASP A 80 22.47 2.88 19.11
C ASP A 80 22.01 1.72 20.01
N ASN A 81 21.81 0.54 19.44
CA ASN A 81 21.32 -0.64 20.15
C ASN A 81 22.47 -1.57 20.60
N ALA A 82 22.20 -2.38 21.61
CA ALA A 82 22.92 -3.60 21.97
C ALA A 82 21.91 -4.70 22.33
N PHE A 83 22.21 -5.94 21.95
CA PHE A 83 21.34 -7.12 22.13
C PHE A 83 21.93 -8.16 23.08
N ASP A 84 23.23 -8.09 23.36
CA ASP A 84 23.90 -8.93 24.35
C ASP A 84 24.95 -8.17 25.19
N ARG A 85 25.56 -8.88 26.14
CA ARG A 85 26.56 -8.34 27.07
C ARG A 85 27.88 -7.97 26.39
N ASP A 86 28.25 -8.67 25.32
CA ASP A 86 29.51 -8.45 24.62
C ASP A 86 29.40 -7.18 23.75
N GLU A 87 28.25 -6.93 23.13
CA GLU A 87 27.93 -5.67 22.43
C GLU A 87 27.91 -4.46 23.38
N LEU A 88 27.28 -4.60 24.55
CA LEU A 88 27.29 -3.57 25.60
C LEU A 88 28.72 -3.26 26.08
N SER A 89 29.54 -4.30 26.26
CA SER A 89 30.96 -4.18 26.62
C SER A 89 31.76 -3.51 25.49
N ALA A 90 31.50 -3.88 24.24
CA ALA A 90 32.14 -3.31 23.06
C ALA A 90 31.78 -1.83 22.88
N TRP A 91 30.55 -1.40 23.21
CA TRP A 91 30.17 0.02 23.27
C TRP A 91 31.02 0.79 24.28
N ALA A 92 31.11 0.31 25.51
CA ALA A 92 31.91 0.96 26.55
C ALA A 92 33.39 1.07 26.14
N ASP A 93 33.95 0.01 25.54
CA ASP A 93 35.32 0.04 25.03
C ASP A 93 35.53 0.98 23.84
N ARG A 94 34.53 1.16 22.95
CA ARG A 94 34.56 2.20 21.90
C ARG A 94 34.64 3.59 22.54
N ALA A 95 33.84 3.86 23.57
CA ALA A 95 33.83 5.14 24.27
C ALA A 95 35.16 5.41 25.02
N ARG A 96 35.69 4.42 25.77
CA ARG A 96 37.02 4.50 26.42
C ARG A 96 38.13 4.81 25.42
N ARG A 97 38.19 4.09 24.29
CA ARG A 97 39.18 4.33 23.23
C ARG A 97 39.07 5.73 22.63
N ARG A 98 37.85 6.26 22.47
CA ARG A 98 37.61 7.61 21.96
C ARG A 98 38.13 8.69 22.93
N LEU A 99 37.83 8.57 24.22
CA LEU A 99 38.36 9.48 25.25
C LEU A 99 39.89 9.43 25.32
N ALA A 100 40.49 8.24 25.28
CA ALA A 100 41.94 8.09 25.25
C ALA A 100 42.57 8.79 24.03
N ALA A 101 41.98 8.63 22.84
CA ALA A 101 42.46 9.27 21.61
C ALA A 101 42.31 10.80 21.64
N LEU A 102 41.22 11.33 22.21
CA LEU A 102 41.01 12.77 22.37
C LEU A 102 42.03 13.38 23.34
N ARG A 103 42.25 12.75 24.49
CA ARG A 103 43.24 13.17 25.49
C ARG A 103 44.67 13.11 24.93
N ALA A 104 45.01 12.06 24.18
CA ALA A 104 46.30 11.95 23.50
C ALA A 104 46.49 13.05 22.44
N ARG A 105 45.44 13.41 21.68
CA ARG A 105 45.50 14.51 20.72
C ARG A 105 45.69 15.86 21.41
N LYS A 106 44.91 16.15 22.47
CA LYS A 106 45.03 17.39 23.25
C LYS A 106 46.43 17.54 23.86
N ALA A 107 46.98 16.48 24.46
CA ALA A 107 48.34 16.48 24.98
C ALA A 107 49.41 16.71 23.90
N ALA A 108 49.20 16.22 22.67
CA ALA A 108 50.10 16.47 21.53
C ALA A 108 49.97 17.89 20.97
N GLU A 109 48.75 18.47 20.96
CA GLU A 109 48.49 19.87 20.60
C GLU A 109 49.16 20.81 21.62
N GLU A 110 48.98 20.56 22.92
CA GLU A 110 49.64 21.29 24.02
C GLU A 110 51.18 21.17 23.97
N ALA A 111 51.72 19.98 23.66
CA ALA A 111 53.17 19.76 23.54
C ALA A 111 53.79 20.37 22.27
N SER A 112 53.01 20.57 21.20
CA SER A 112 53.51 21.17 19.94
C SER A 112 53.50 22.70 19.93
N GLY A 113 52.82 23.34 20.89
CA GLY A 113 52.73 24.80 21.01
C GLY A 113 51.84 25.48 19.96
N GLN A 114 51.19 24.71 19.08
CA GLN A 114 50.19 25.23 18.15
C GLN A 114 48.82 25.27 18.81
N ARG A 115 48.46 26.42 19.40
CA ARG A 115 47.06 26.71 19.77
C ARG A 115 46.20 26.69 18.49
N SER A 116 45.34 25.68 18.39
CA SER A 116 44.28 25.64 17.38
C SER A 116 43.26 26.76 17.64
N LEU A 117 42.72 27.35 16.58
CA LEU A 117 41.93 28.59 16.58
C LEU A 117 40.46 28.41 17.01
N LEU A 118 40.22 27.51 17.96
CA LEU A 118 38.89 27.17 18.51
C LEU A 118 38.94 27.15 20.04
N SER A 119 38.98 28.34 20.63
CA SER A 119 38.67 28.56 22.05
C SER A 119 37.68 29.72 22.15
N VAL A 120 36.46 29.42 22.58
CA VAL A 120 35.49 30.43 23.03
C VAL A 120 36.07 31.13 24.26
N GLU A 121 35.84 32.43 24.37
CA GLU A 121 36.33 33.28 25.45
C GLU A 121 35.61 32.96 26.77
N GLU A 122 36.35 32.60 27.82
CA GLU A 122 35.92 32.77 29.21
C GLU A 122 37.10 33.27 30.08
N GLU A 123 36.77 34.04 31.11
CA GLU A 123 37.66 35.02 31.74
C GLU A 123 38.65 34.47 32.78
N GLU A 124 39.66 35.29 33.12
CA GLU A 124 40.76 34.95 34.03
C GLU A 124 40.31 34.84 35.50
N GLY A 125 40.65 33.71 36.14
CA GLY A 125 40.54 33.52 37.60
C GLY A 125 41.70 32.68 38.12
N GLY A 126 42.81 33.33 38.51
CA GLY A 126 44.06 32.64 38.85
C GLY A 126 44.08 31.93 40.22
N GLY A 127 44.73 30.76 40.26
CA GLY A 127 45.11 30.00 41.46
C GLY A 127 46.34 29.13 41.16
N GLU A 128 47.22 28.95 42.14
CA GLU A 128 48.60 28.47 41.93
C GLU A 128 48.75 26.94 41.75
N ASP A 129 49.85 26.54 41.08
CA ASP A 129 50.29 25.17 40.80
C ASP A 129 51.09 24.56 41.97
N ASP A 130 50.71 23.36 42.42
CA ASP A 130 51.69 22.32 42.72
C ASP A 130 51.20 20.89 42.43
N GLY A 131 52.09 20.03 41.90
CA GLY A 131 51.87 18.57 41.88
C GLY A 131 52.23 17.81 40.60
N ARG A 132 53.52 17.78 40.21
CA ARG A 132 54.00 16.84 39.17
C ARG A 132 53.81 15.37 39.61
N THR A 133 53.04 14.60 38.82
CA THR A 133 53.08 13.12 38.83
C THR A 133 53.29 12.54 37.44
N ASN A 134 53.88 11.34 37.39
CA ASN A 134 54.47 10.70 36.21
C ASN A 134 53.44 10.33 35.10
N PRO A 135 53.84 10.31 33.81
CA PRO A 135 53.01 9.80 32.73
C PRO A 135 53.11 8.27 32.64
N GLU A 136 52.44 7.56 33.54
CA GLU A 136 52.12 6.14 33.33
C GLU A 136 50.72 6.00 32.74
N THR A 137 50.55 4.95 31.94
CA THR A 137 49.42 4.68 31.04
C THR A 137 48.07 4.58 31.77
N SER A 138 47.41 5.70 32.05
CA SER A 138 46.04 5.68 32.56
C SER A 138 45.07 5.22 31.48
N SER A 139 44.39 4.11 31.73
CA SER A 139 43.19 3.74 30.97
C SER A 139 42.18 4.88 31.09
N ALA A 140 41.70 5.41 29.97
CA ALA A 140 40.67 6.45 30.00
C ALA A 140 39.35 5.85 30.52
N GLU A 141 39.11 6.01 31.82
CA GLU A 141 37.87 5.58 32.48
C GLU A 141 36.68 6.44 32.03
N LEU A 142 35.51 5.79 31.90
CA LEU A 142 34.24 6.46 31.62
C LEU A 142 33.61 7.10 32.87
N GLY A 143 34.17 6.82 34.06
CA GLY A 143 33.50 7.10 35.33
C GLY A 143 32.26 6.24 35.52
N ASN A 144 31.31 6.77 36.30
CA ASN A 144 30.02 6.13 36.54
C ASN A 144 29.15 6.09 35.27
N LEU A 145 28.22 5.15 35.25
CA LEU A 145 27.15 5.04 34.28
C LEU A 145 25.80 5.27 34.98
N VAL A 146 24.85 5.88 34.30
CA VAL A 146 23.44 5.91 34.73
C VAL A 146 22.67 4.89 33.89
N CYS A 147 21.92 4.03 34.58
CA CYS A 147 21.03 3.04 34.00
C CYS A 147 19.58 3.45 34.25
N GLU A 148 18.83 3.58 33.17
CA GLU A 148 17.41 3.95 33.14
C GLU A 148 16.61 2.85 32.44
N LEU A 149 15.32 2.76 32.73
CA LEU A 149 14.41 1.92 31.95
C LEU A 149 14.22 2.52 30.55
N LYS A 150 14.14 1.68 29.52
CA LYS A 150 13.75 2.12 28.18
C LYS A 150 12.23 1.95 28.06
N PHE A 151 11.51 3.07 28.20
CA PHE A 151 10.04 3.08 28.12
C PHE A 151 9.57 2.84 26.69
N ASP A 152 8.47 2.08 26.56
CA ASP A 152 7.84 1.87 25.28
C ASP A 152 6.72 2.90 25.03
N GLY A 153 7.02 3.92 24.23
CA GLY A 153 6.11 5.06 24.05
C GLY A 153 6.47 5.98 22.88
N LEU A 154 6.23 7.29 23.07
CA LEU A 154 6.53 8.33 22.10
C LEU A 154 7.39 9.45 22.73
N ALA A 155 8.59 9.62 22.20
CA ALA A 155 9.52 10.68 22.57
C ALA A 155 8.99 12.08 22.24
N VAL A 156 9.01 12.97 23.24
CA VAL A 156 8.57 14.37 23.14
C VAL A 156 9.61 15.32 23.72
N SER A 157 9.56 16.57 23.25
CA SER A 157 10.30 17.71 23.79
C SER A 157 9.32 18.75 24.32
N LEU A 158 9.60 19.29 25.51
CA LEU A 158 8.81 20.30 26.22
C LEU A 158 9.65 21.55 26.44
N ARG A 159 9.32 22.66 25.79
CA ARG A 159 10.07 23.92 25.95
C ARG A 159 9.36 24.85 26.93
N TYR A 160 10.08 25.20 27.99
CA TYR A 160 9.67 26.16 29.00
C TYR A 160 10.42 27.48 28.80
N GLU A 161 9.70 28.60 28.83
CA GLU A 161 10.24 29.97 28.85
C GLU A 161 9.75 30.69 30.11
N ASP A 162 10.66 31.32 30.86
CA ASP A 162 10.37 31.93 32.17
C ASP A 162 9.60 30.98 33.11
N GLY A 163 9.96 29.70 33.04
CA GLY A 163 9.30 28.59 33.73
C GLY A 163 7.88 28.26 33.26
N LYS A 164 7.30 28.88 32.23
CA LYS A 164 5.99 28.52 31.66
C LYS A 164 6.20 27.55 30.49
N LEU A 165 5.43 26.46 30.40
CA LEU A 165 5.39 25.62 29.20
C LEU A 165 4.83 26.47 28.03
N THR A 166 5.65 26.70 26.99
CA THR A 166 5.27 27.50 25.83
C THR A 166 5.08 26.68 24.57
N GLN A 167 5.80 25.56 24.42
CA GLN A 167 5.68 24.65 23.29
C GLN A 167 5.97 23.21 23.71
N ALA A 168 5.33 22.25 23.05
CA ALA A 168 5.72 20.85 23.09
C ALA A 168 5.61 20.20 21.70
N ALA A 169 6.59 19.38 21.36
CA ALA A 169 6.70 18.74 20.05
C ALA A 169 7.01 17.24 20.15
N THR A 170 6.51 16.45 19.20
CA THR A 170 6.99 15.07 18.99
C THR A 170 8.42 15.07 18.45
N ARG A 171 9.10 13.90 18.47
CA ARG A 171 10.44 13.80 17.88
C ARG A 171 10.48 14.09 16.37
N GLY A 172 9.49 13.62 15.61
CA GLY A 172 9.51 13.61 14.15
C GLY A 172 10.82 13.06 13.59
N ASN A 173 11.45 13.80 12.66
CA ASN A 173 12.72 13.43 12.02
C ASN A 173 13.97 13.80 12.85
N GLY A 174 13.78 14.11 14.13
CA GLY A 174 14.83 14.57 15.05
C GLY A 174 15.25 16.03 14.86
N ARG A 175 14.94 16.67 13.73
CA ARG A 175 15.10 18.13 13.52
C ARG A 175 13.77 18.86 13.56
N VAL A 176 12.72 18.25 13.01
CA VAL A 176 11.36 18.81 12.96
C VAL A 176 10.38 17.78 13.50
N GLY A 177 9.59 18.21 14.50
CA GLY A 177 8.49 17.46 15.12
C GLY A 177 7.12 18.02 14.77
N GLU A 178 6.09 17.48 15.43
CA GLU A 178 4.69 17.95 15.34
C GLU A 178 4.31 18.70 16.63
N ASP A 179 3.67 19.87 16.53
CA ASP A 179 3.16 20.59 17.72
C ASP A 179 2.03 19.80 18.40
N ILE A 180 2.28 19.41 19.64
CA ILE A 180 1.37 18.68 20.52
C ILE A 180 1.15 19.43 21.84
N THR A 181 1.44 20.74 21.89
CA THR A 181 1.40 21.57 23.09
C THR A 181 0.07 21.46 23.83
N ALA A 182 -1.05 21.51 23.10
CA ALA A 182 -2.38 21.39 23.67
C ALA A 182 -2.67 19.99 24.25
N ASN A 183 -2.12 18.94 23.63
CA ASN A 183 -2.25 17.55 24.08
C ASN A 183 -1.41 17.27 25.33
N ILE A 184 -0.18 17.81 25.40
CA ILE A 184 0.66 17.74 26.60
C ILE A 184 0.01 18.46 27.79
N LEU A 185 -0.57 19.66 27.57
CA LEU A 185 -1.30 20.41 28.59
C LEU A 185 -2.57 19.69 29.09
N ALA A 186 -3.03 18.67 28.37
CA ALA A 186 -4.20 17.86 28.70
C ALA A 186 -3.85 16.52 29.40
N LEU A 187 -2.56 16.20 29.57
CA LEU A 187 -2.13 14.93 30.20
C LEU A 187 -2.46 14.90 31.70
N GLU A 188 -3.38 14.01 32.06
CA GLU A 188 -3.77 13.73 33.43
C GLU A 188 -3.85 12.21 33.66
N TYR A 189 -3.27 11.74 34.76
CA TYR A 189 -3.34 10.36 35.22
C TYR A 189 -3.65 10.32 36.72
N GLU A 190 -4.61 9.51 37.14
CA GLU A 190 -5.08 9.39 38.54
C GLU A 190 -5.42 10.75 39.22
N GLY A 191 -6.00 11.69 38.48
CA GLY A 191 -6.35 13.02 39.01
C GLY A 191 -5.17 13.97 39.22
N LYS A 192 -4.00 13.64 38.65
CA LYS A 192 -2.78 14.45 38.70
C LYS A 192 -2.30 14.73 37.29
N ARG A 193 -1.82 15.96 37.06
CA ARG A 193 -1.18 16.33 35.81
C ARG A 193 0.13 15.57 35.64
N SER A 194 0.36 15.03 34.46
CA SER A 194 1.57 14.27 34.15
C SER A 194 2.80 15.18 34.07
N VAL A 195 2.62 16.47 33.70
CA VAL A 195 3.68 17.48 33.71
C VAL A 195 3.22 18.85 34.26
N PRO A 196 4.11 19.64 34.88
CA PRO A 196 3.79 20.98 35.37
C PRO A 196 3.60 21.97 34.21
N HIS A 197 2.51 22.74 34.19
CA HIS A 197 2.33 23.81 33.18
C HIS A 197 3.22 25.04 33.47
N ARG A 198 3.71 25.14 34.72
CA ARG A 198 4.64 26.16 35.19
C ARG A 198 5.57 25.56 36.24
N LEU A 199 6.87 25.72 36.02
CA LEU A 199 7.97 25.35 36.90
C LEU A 199 8.10 26.35 38.07
N PRO A 200 8.73 25.96 39.19
CA PRO A 200 8.98 26.87 40.31
C PRO A 200 9.98 27.98 39.95
N ALA A 201 10.01 29.04 40.77
CA ALA A 201 10.98 30.12 40.65
C ALA A 201 12.41 29.58 40.85
N GLY A 202 13.34 29.94 39.97
CA GLY A 202 14.70 29.38 39.91
C GLY A 202 14.90 28.31 38.83
N ALA A 203 13.86 28.00 38.04
CA ALA A 203 14.03 27.36 36.73
C ALA A 203 14.85 28.25 35.77
N PRO A 204 15.50 27.67 34.73
CA PRO A 204 16.22 28.42 33.71
C PRO A 204 15.29 29.36 32.92
N GLU A 205 15.87 30.35 32.23
CA GLU A 205 15.12 31.28 31.36
C GLU A 205 14.51 30.52 30.18
N ILE A 206 15.31 29.61 29.58
CA ILE A 206 14.84 28.60 28.63
C ILE A 206 15.26 27.22 29.14
N LEU A 207 14.30 26.29 29.21
CA LEU A 207 14.56 24.89 29.53
C LEU A 207 13.76 23.98 28.60
N GLU A 208 14.45 23.26 27.73
CA GLU A 208 13.91 22.18 26.93
C GLU A 208 14.07 20.84 27.67
N VAL A 209 12.95 20.21 28.05
CA VAL A 209 12.92 18.91 28.75
C VAL A 209 12.50 17.81 27.78
N ARG A 210 13.23 16.70 27.76
CA ARG A 210 12.92 15.54 26.91
C ARG A 210 12.47 14.35 27.74
N GLY A 211 11.49 13.64 27.23
CA GLY A 211 10.92 12.47 27.91
C GLY A 211 10.06 11.62 26.98
N GLU A 212 9.63 10.48 27.49
CA GLU A 212 8.75 9.55 26.78
C GLU A 212 7.32 9.70 27.34
N VAL A 213 6.34 9.93 26.47
CA VAL A 213 4.92 9.78 26.81
C VAL A 213 4.55 8.32 26.64
N TYR A 214 3.92 7.73 27.66
CA TYR A 214 3.55 6.31 27.70
C TYR A 214 2.11 6.13 28.22
N MET A 215 1.52 4.97 27.95
CA MET A 215 0.23 4.57 28.50
C MET A 215 0.46 3.56 29.64
N PRO A 216 0.06 3.85 30.89
CA PRO A 216 0.06 2.88 31.97
C PRO A 216 -0.83 1.67 31.64
N LEU A 217 -0.43 0.46 32.05
CA LEU A 217 -1.16 -0.78 31.75
C LEU A 217 -2.61 -0.73 32.25
N ALA A 218 -2.83 -0.17 33.46
CA ALA A 218 -4.18 0.01 34.01
C ALA A 218 -5.07 0.95 33.18
N ALA A 219 -4.48 1.96 32.51
CA ALA A 219 -5.21 2.85 31.60
C ALA A 219 -5.52 2.15 30.27
N PHE A 220 -4.58 1.36 29.74
CA PHE A 220 -4.78 0.55 28.54
C PHE A 220 -5.87 -0.51 28.72
N ASP A 221 -5.87 -1.22 29.85
CA ASP A 221 -6.91 -2.21 30.18
C ASP A 221 -8.28 -1.57 30.35
N ALA A 222 -8.36 -0.42 31.03
CA ALA A 222 -9.62 0.32 31.18
C ALA A 222 -10.16 0.82 29.82
N LEU A 223 -9.29 1.34 28.96
CA LEU A 223 -9.64 1.78 27.61
C LEU A 223 -10.12 0.61 26.72
N ASN A 224 -9.48 -0.54 26.81
CA ASN A 224 -9.91 -1.75 26.11
C ASN A 224 -11.24 -2.31 26.64
N ALA A 225 -11.46 -2.32 27.95
CA ALA A 225 -12.74 -2.70 28.54
C ALA A 225 -13.88 -1.75 28.10
N GLN A 226 -13.59 -0.45 27.94
CA GLN A 226 -14.54 0.49 27.36
C GLN A 226 -14.83 0.19 25.87
N GLN A 227 -13.80 -0.09 25.07
CA GLN A 227 -13.98 -0.48 23.65
C GLN A 227 -14.86 -1.74 23.53
N GLU A 228 -14.64 -2.76 24.36
CA GLU A 228 -15.47 -3.97 24.40
C GLU A 228 -16.92 -3.66 24.79
N ALA A 229 -17.14 -2.83 25.82
CA ALA A 229 -18.47 -2.42 26.25
C ALA A 229 -19.22 -1.60 25.18
N GLU A 230 -18.50 -0.88 24.33
CA GLU A 230 -19.02 -0.14 23.18
C GLU A 230 -19.11 -0.98 21.88
N GLY A 231 -18.73 -2.26 21.92
CA GLY A 231 -18.77 -3.17 20.76
C GLY A 231 -17.72 -2.86 19.67
N LYS A 232 -16.62 -2.17 20.03
CA LYS A 232 -15.55 -1.75 19.15
C LYS A 232 -14.34 -2.70 19.22
N PRO A 233 -13.47 -2.73 18.19
CA PRO A 233 -12.20 -3.44 18.27
C PRO A 233 -11.33 -2.95 19.43
N ARG A 234 -10.65 -3.88 20.11
CA ARG A 234 -9.60 -3.58 21.09
C ARG A 234 -8.40 -2.91 20.42
N TYR A 235 -7.70 -2.10 21.19
CA TYR A 235 -6.38 -1.60 20.83
C TYR A 235 -5.31 -2.68 20.99
N ALA A 236 -4.29 -2.65 20.12
CA ALA A 236 -3.34 -3.76 19.95
C ALA A 236 -2.20 -3.79 20.98
N ASN A 237 -1.57 -2.66 21.30
CA ASN A 237 -0.52 -2.55 22.32
C ASN A 237 -0.55 -1.17 23.00
N PRO A 238 -0.07 -1.03 24.25
CA PRO A 238 0.07 0.26 24.92
C PRO A 238 0.86 1.31 24.12
N ARG A 239 1.97 0.94 23.45
CA ARG A 239 2.81 1.88 22.67
C ARG A 239 2.05 2.65 21.59
N ASN A 240 1.52 1.96 20.59
CA ASN A 240 0.83 2.58 19.45
C ASN A 240 -0.45 3.28 19.94
N THR A 241 -1.08 2.73 20.98
CA THR A 241 -2.23 3.37 21.63
C THR A 241 -1.83 4.67 22.32
N ALA A 242 -0.64 4.76 22.92
CA ALA A 242 -0.12 6.00 23.50
C ALA A 242 0.16 7.06 22.43
N ALA A 243 0.86 6.69 21.36
CA ALA A 243 1.17 7.59 20.25
C ALA A 243 -0.11 8.13 19.57
N GLY A 244 -1.01 7.24 19.16
CA GLY A 244 -2.30 7.62 18.58
C GLY A 244 -3.22 8.37 19.56
N SER A 245 -3.13 8.10 20.87
CA SER A 245 -3.86 8.85 21.91
C SER A 245 -3.29 10.24 22.16
N LEU A 246 -2.00 10.46 21.93
CA LEU A 246 -1.35 11.77 22.05
C LEU A 246 -1.57 12.63 20.80
N ARG A 247 -1.62 12.02 19.61
CA ARG A 247 -1.77 12.69 18.30
C ARG A 247 -3.25 12.92 17.93
N GLN A 248 -4.06 13.36 18.90
CA GLN A 248 -5.47 13.72 18.68
C GLN A 248 -5.62 15.20 18.32
N LYS A 249 -6.54 15.51 17.39
CA LYS A 249 -6.88 16.90 17.02
C LYS A 249 -7.66 17.63 18.11
N ASP A 250 -8.38 16.89 18.95
CA ASP A 250 -9.11 17.42 20.10
C ASP A 250 -8.41 16.95 21.40
N PRO A 251 -7.74 17.85 22.14
CA PRO A 251 -7.07 17.52 23.39
C PRO A 251 -7.98 16.99 24.49
N SER A 252 -9.30 17.24 24.41
CA SER A 252 -10.24 16.65 25.36
C SER A 252 -10.35 15.13 25.20
N VAL A 253 -10.05 14.60 24.01
CA VAL A 253 -9.90 13.15 23.80
C VAL A 253 -8.63 12.66 24.48
N THR A 254 -7.50 13.34 24.31
CA THR A 254 -6.21 13.00 24.96
C THR A 254 -6.34 12.92 26.48
N ALA A 255 -7.07 13.86 27.09
CA ALA A 255 -7.33 13.90 28.53
C ALA A 255 -8.03 12.66 29.09
N THR A 256 -8.85 11.96 28.29
CA THR A 256 -9.55 10.74 28.76
C THR A 256 -8.69 9.48 28.68
N ARG A 257 -7.50 9.53 28.07
CA ARG A 257 -6.66 8.36 27.78
C ARG A 257 -5.72 7.95 28.92
N GLY A 258 -5.61 8.75 29.99
CA GLY A 258 -4.77 8.44 31.14
C GLY A 258 -3.27 8.37 30.82
N LEU A 259 -2.80 9.15 29.86
CA LEU A 259 -1.40 9.17 29.44
C LEU A 259 -0.49 9.83 30.49
N SER A 260 0.69 9.26 30.68
CA SER A 260 1.72 9.75 31.61
C SER A 260 3.05 9.96 30.87
N MET A 261 4.04 10.55 31.55
CA MET A 261 5.34 10.89 30.97
C MET A 261 6.47 10.63 31.97
N TRP A 262 7.64 10.21 31.47
CA TRP A 262 8.90 10.21 32.22
C TRP A 262 9.95 11.07 31.50
N CYS A 263 10.56 12.01 32.22
CA CYS A 263 11.66 12.85 31.73
C CYS A 263 13.00 12.13 31.89
N TYR A 264 13.85 12.19 30.86
CA TYR A 264 15.12 11.45 30.81
C TYR A 264 16.34 12.26 30.35
N SER A 265 16.17 13.48 29.83
CA SER A 265 17.26 14.40 29.46
C SER A 265 16.75 15.83 29.22
N VAL A 266 17.65 16.74 28.84
CA VAL A 266 17.33 18.08 28.35
C VAL A 266 17.78 18.27 26.90
N GLY A 267 17.30 19.33 26.26
CA GLY A 267 17.85 19.88 25.02
C GLY A 267 18.47 21.26 25.28
N GLU A 268 17.94 22.31 24.67
CA GLU A 268 18.36 23.70 24.95
C GLU A 268 18.17 24.06 26.45
N VAL A 269 19.21 24.66 27.05
CA VAL A 269 19.15 25.24 28.40
C VAL A 269 19.85 26.60 28.38
N GLN A 270 19.14 27.67 28.78
CA GLN A 270 19.71 29.01 28.96
C GLN A 270 19.48 29.48 30.40
N GLY A 271 20.58 29.75 31.12
CA GLY A 271 20.58 29.99 32.57
C GLY A 271 20.45 28.71 33.41
N GLY A 272 20.27 28.86 34.72
CA GLY A 272 20.19 27.73 35.65
C GLY A 272 21.55 27.27 36.23
N PRO A 273 21.57 26.16 36.98
CA PRO A 273 22.78 25.66 37.65
C PRO A 273 23.73 24.93 36.67
N GLY A 274 25.04 25.15 36.84
CA GLY A 274 26.08 24.36 36.17
C GLY A 274 26.13 22.93 36.73
N LEU A 275 25.46 22.00 36.07
CA LEU A 275 25.37 20.59 36.46
C LEU A 275 26.56 19.80 35.93
N ALA A 276 27.11 18.91 36.77
CA ALA A 276 28.29 18.12 36.43
C ALA A 276 27.95 16.68 35.96
N THR A 277 26.82 16.14 36.40
CA THR A 277 26.41 14.77 36.07
C THR A 277 24.95 14.66 35.64
N HIS A 278 24.68 13.66 34.81
CA HIS A 278 23.36 13.25 34.35
C HIS A 278 22.48 12.84 35.53
N ARG A 279 23.03 12.17 36.55
CA ARG A 279 22.30 11.92 37.79
C ARG A 279 21.83 13.21 38.48
N THR A 280 22.71 14.21 38.62
CA THR A 280 22.32 15.51 39.21
C THR A 280 21.35 16.31 38.33
N LEU A 281 21.39 16.11 37.00
CA LEU A 281 20.41 16.67 36.07
C LEU A 281 19.01 16.09 36.32
N LEU A 282 18.89 14.76 36.44
CA LEU A 282 17.60 14.13 36.72
C LEU A 282 17.05 14.56 38.09
N GLU A 283 17.89 14.61 39.13
CA GLU A 283 17.50 15.13 40.45
C GLU A 283 17.08 16.62 40.40
N TYR A 284 17.71 17.43 39.53
CA TYR A 284 17.28 18.80 39.30
C TYR A 284 15.91 18.87 38.61
N LEU A 285 15.64 18.07 37.58
CA LEU A 285 14.32 18.02 36.92
C LEU A 285 13.23 17.59 37.91
N GLU A 286 13.49 16.58 38.76
CA GLU A 286 12.58 16.16 39.84
C GLU A 286 12.32 17.32 40.82
N SER A 287 13.35 18.10 41.19
CA SER A 287 13.19 19.27 42.07
C SER A 287 12.33 20.40 41.47
N LEU A 288 12.21 20.46 40.14
CA LEU A 288 11.32 21.37 39.42
C LEU A 288 9.88 20.82 39.30
N GLY A 289 9.61 19.61 39.79
CA GLY A 289 8.32 18.95 39.72
C GLY A 289 8.05 18.20 38.41
N LEU A 290 9.10 17.90 37.63
CA LEU A 290 9.00 17.06 36.43
C LEU A 290 9.09 15.58 36.82
N PRO A 291 8.34 14.68 36.16
CA PRO A 291 8.34 13.26 36.51
C PRO A 291 9.65 12.59 36.09
N VAL A 292 10.42 12.09 37.06
CA VAL A 292 11.64 11.30 36.83
C VAL A 292 11.43 9.90 37.37
N ASN A 293 11.87 8.88 36.62
CA ASN A 293 11.58 7.51 36.96
C ASN A 293 12.43 7.01 38.15
N PRO A 294 11.80 6.42 39.20
CA PRO A 294 12.49 6.04 40.43
C PRO A 294 13.44 4.84 40.30
N GLU A 295 13.34 4.02 39.25
CA GLU A 295 14.22 2.87 39.03
C GLU A 295 15.64 3.29 38.56
N THR A 296 15.81 4.56 38.18
CA THR A 296 17.08 5.13 37.72
C THR A 296 18.22 4.88 38.71
N THR A 297 19.21 4.09 38.30
CA THR A 297 20.33 3.65 39.14
C THR A 297 21.67 4.14 38.58
N THR A 298 22.52 4.74 39.42
CA THR A 298 23.93 5.02 39.06
C THR A 298 24.81 3.83 39.45
N VAL A 299 25.69 3.40 38.54
CA VAL A 299 26.60 2.24 38.70
C VAL A 299 28.03 2.59 38.30
N ASP A 300 29.01 1.83 38.79
CA ASP A 300 30.45 2.08 38.61
C ASP A 300 31.08 1.34 37.40
N SER A 301 30.35 0.40 36.79
CA SER A 301 30.91 -0.58 35.87
C SER A 301 29.89 -1.15 34.90
N VAL A 302 30.39 -1.67 33.76
CA VAL A 302 29.56 -2.36 32.76
C VAL A 302 28.95 -3.64 33.33
N ASP A 303 29.65 -4.34 34.24
CA ASP A 303 29.12 -5.53 34.92
C ASP A 303 27.98 -5.19 35.91
N ALA A 304 28.01 -4.00 36.53
CA ALA A 304 26.90 -3.51 37.34
C ALA A 304 25.73 -3.01 36.46
N ALA A 305 26.01 -2.41 35.30
CA ALA A 305 24.99 -2.08 34.29
C ALA A 305 24.33 -3.35 33.70
N TRP A 306 25.09 -4.43 33.52
CA TRP A 306 24.54 -5.72 33.09
C TRP A 306 23.59 -6.32 34.14
N LYS A 307 23.91 -6.23 35.43
CA LYS A 307 22.99 -6.64 36.51
C LYS A 307 21.71 -5.80 36.57
N PHE A 308 21.78 -4.53 36.14
CA PHE A 308 20.58 -3.71 35.96
C PHE A 308 19.72 -4.25 34.81
N VAL A 309 20.33 -4.56 33.67
CA VAL A 309 19.65 -5.21 32.52
C VAL A 309 18.99 -6.55 32.92
N GLU A 310 19.70 -7.42 33.62
CA GLU A 310 19.16 -8.70 34.12
C GLU A 310 17.95 -8.49 35.05
N ARG A 311 18.02 -7.46 35.91
CA ARG A 311 16.90 -7.06 36.79
C ARG A 311 15.71 -6.55 35.99
N CYS A 312 15.93 -5.69 34.99
CA CYS A 312 14.87 -5.20 34.10
C CYS A 312 14.18 -6.35 33.37
N GLN A 313 14.95 -7.31 32.83
CA GLN A 313 14.39 -8.48 32.16
C GLN A 313 13.52 -9.32 33.10
N ALA A 314 13.97 -9.55 34.33
CA ALA A 314 13.25 -10.34 35.33
C ALA A 314 11.98 -9.66 35.84
N GLN A 315 11.97 -8.32 35.93
CA GLN A 315 10.89 -7.53 36.54
C GLN A 315 10.01 -6.80 35.51
N ARG A 316 10.21 -6.99 34.20
CA ARG A 316 9.47 -6.26 33.13
C ARG A 316 7.95 -6.37 33.24
N HIS A 317 7.45 -7.48 33.80
CA HIS A 317 6.02 -7.77 33.98
C HIS A 317 5.46 -7.30 35.34
N ASP A 318 6.33 -6.88 36.27
CA ASP A 318 5.93 -6.33 37.58
C ASP A 318 5.71 -4.81 37.52
N LEU A 319 6.14 -4.15 36.43
CA LEU A 319 6.02 -2.71 36.22
C LEU A 319 4.60 -2.33 35.75
N PRO A 320 4.06 -1.17 36.16
CA PRO A 320 2.73 -0.70 35.73
C PRO A 320 2.71 -0.09 34.32
N TYR A 321 3.76 -0.29 33.52
CA TYR A 321 3.98 0.24 32.18
C TYR A 321 4.97 -0.65 31.41
N GLU A 322 4.87 -0.64 30.08
CA GLU A 322 5.76 -1.43 29.22
C GLU A 322 7.16 -0.83 29.08
N ILE A 323 8.14 -1.72 28.95
CA ILE A 323 9.55 -1.41 28.66
C ILE A 323 10.07 -2.37 27.60
N ASP A 324 10.85 -1.87 26.64
CA ASP A 324 11.50 -2.70 25.61
C ASP A 324 12.99 -2.92 25.89
N GLY A 325 13.52 -2.35 26.97
CA GLY A 325 14.96 -2.30 27.20
C GLY A 325 15.41 -1.58 28.47
N ALA A 326 16.71 -1.31 28.51
CA ALA A 326 17.35 -0.37 29.42
C ALA A 326 18.21 0.62 28.62
N VAL A 327 18.36 1.85 29.10
CA VAL A 327 19.27 2.84 28.52
C VAL A 327 20.45 3.02 29.47
N ILE A 328 21.67 2.89 28.95
CA ILE A 328 22.91 3.05 29.70
C ILE A 328 23.61 4.31 29.18
N LYS A 329 23.85 5.28 30.05
CA LYS A 329 24.44 6.61 29.75
C LYS A 329 25.72 6.81 30.55
N VAL A 330 26.72 7.49 30.00
CA VAL A 330 27.86 8.02 30.78
C VAL A 330 27.34 9.10 31.73
N ASP A 331 27.63 9.01 33.02
CA ASP A 331 27.07 9.93 34.03
C ASP A 331 27.66 11.34 33.93
N ARG A 332 28.93 11.48 33.56
CA ARG A 332 29.64 12.78 33.50
C ARG A 332 29.28 13.58 32.24
N LEU A 333 28.67 14.76 32.40
CA LEU A 333 28.18 15.60 31.29
C LEU A 333 29.31 16.17 30.42
N ASP A 334 30.46 16.51 31.01
CA ASP A 334 31.68 16.87 30.29
C ASP A 334 32.19 15.73 29.40
N LEU A 335 32.12 14.48 29.88
CA LEU A 335 32.45 13.32 29.05
C LEU A 335 31.40 13.06 27.95
N GLN A 336 30.12 13.39 28.17
CA GLN A 336 29.11 13.34 27.11
C GLN A 336 29.44 14.35 25.99
N TRP A 337 29.79 15.59 26.33
CA TRP A 337 30.22 16.60 25.36
C TRP A 337 31.54 16.22 24.65
N GLU A 338 32.56 15.70 25.37
CA GLU A 338 33.82 15.23 24.75
C GLU A 338 33.60 14.06 23.78
N LEU A 339 32.75 13.09 24.16
CA LEU A 339 32.42 11.94 23.31
C LEU A 339 31.63 12.37 22.08
N GLY A 340 30.70 13.32 22.23
CA GLY A 340 29.82 13.82 21.18
C GLY A 340 28.91 12.74 20.62
N SER A 341 28.49 12.92 19.36
CA SER A 341 27.55 12.04 18.66
C SER A 341 28.10 11.49 17.34
N THR A 342 27.33 10.61 16.71
CA THR A 342 27.32 10.42 15.26
C THR A 342 26.33 11.42 14.63
N SER A 343 26.00 11.22 13.36
CA SER A 343 24.87 11.85 12.67
C SER A 343 23.51 11.50 13.30
N ARG A 344 23.34 10.27 13.78
CA ARG A 344 22.08 9.72 14.29
C ARG A 344 21.97 9.57 15.82
N ALA A 345 23.06 9.24 16.52
CA ALA A 345 23.02 8.79 17.92
C ALA A 345 24.19 9.34 18.79
N PRO A 346 23.98 9.55 20.10
CA PRO A 346 25.05 9.95 21.02
C PRO A 346 26.04 8.79 21.25
N ARG A 347 27.34 9.08 21.26
CA ARG A 347 28.38 8.05 21.52
C ARG A 347 28.51 7.68 23.00
N TRP A 348 27.88 8.48 23.87
CA TRP A 348 27.89 8.38 25.32
C TRP A 348 26.68 7.66 25.91
N ALA A 349 25.76 7.16 25.08
CA ALA A 349 24.65 6.31 25.52
C ALA A 349 24.43 5.11 24.57
N VAL A 350 23.75 4.09 25.07
CA VAL A 350 23.32 2.90 24.30
C VAL A 350 21.99 2.38 24.87
N ALA A 351 21.13 1.89 23.98
CA ALA A 351 19.91 1.17 24.33
C ALA A 351 20.19 -0.34 24.32
N TYR A 352 20.10 -1.00 25.47
CA TYR A 352 20.03 -2.45 25.51
C TYR A 352 18.58 -2.89 25.26
N LYS A 353 18.32 -3.67 24.20
CA LYS A 353 16.99 -4.20 23.91
C LYS A 353 16.79 -5.59 24.51
N LEU A 354 15.64 -5.81 25.14
CA LEU A 354 15.26 -7.11 25.70
C LEU A 354 14.94 -8.12 24.58
N PRO A 355 15.20 -9.43 24.77
CA PRO A 355 14.81 -10.43 23.79
C PRO A 355 13.27 -10.53 23.68
N PRO A 356 12.73 -10.69 22.46
CA PRO A 356 11.29 -10.76 22.22
C PRO A 356 10.66 -12.01 22.83
N GLU A 357 9.35 -11.98 23.04
CA GLU A 357 8.63 -13.09 23.68
C GLU A 357 8.52 -14.32 22.77
N GLU A 358 8.94 -15.48 23.29
CA GLU A 358 8.69 -16.79 22.68
C GLU A 358 7.50 -17.46 23.38
N GLN A 359 6.56 -17.97 22.59
CA GLN A 359 5.37 -18.67 23.05
C GLN A 359 5.20 -19.97 22.25
N THR A 360 4.60 -20.99 22.85
CA THR A 360 4.32 -22.27 22.18
C THR A 360 2.86 -22.35 21.75
N THR A 361 2.60 -22.79 20.53
CA THR A 361 1.25 -23.07 20.04
C THR A 361 1.25 -24.21 19.04
N ARG A 362 0.07 -24.71 18.69
CA ARG A 362 -0.08 -25.80 17.73
C ARG A 362 -0.10 -25.30 16.29
N LEU A 363 0.66 -25.95 15.42
CA LEU A 363 0.55 -25.76 13.98
C LEU A 363 -0.66 -26.52 13.43
N LEU A 364 -1.64 -25.78 12.89
CA LEU A 364 -2.87 -26.33 12.32
C LEU A 364 -2.71 -26.65 10.84
N ASP A 365 -2.12 -25.74 10.07
CA ASP A 365 -1.93 -25.86 8.63
C ASP A 365 -0.66 -25.11 8.16
N ILE A 366 -0.16 -25.44 6.95
CA ILE A 366 0.88 -24.66 6.25
C ILE A 366 0.34 -24.36 4.86
N GLN A 367 -0.07 -23.10 4.67
CA GLN A 367 -0.64 -22.62 3.43
C GLN A 367 0.38 -21.80 2.65
N VAL A 368 0.13 -21.62 1.35
CA VAL A 368 0.98 -20.83 0.45
C VAL A 368 0.16 -19.67 -0.10
N SER A 369 0.68 -18.45 0.02
CA SER A 369 0.12 -17.26 -0.62
C SER A 369 0.94 -16.86 -1.84
N VAL A 370 0.30 -16.24 -2.84
CA VAL A 370 0.96 -15.73 -4.05
C VAL A 370 0.92 -14.21 -4.02
N GLY A 371 2.09 -13.57 -4.03
CA GLY A 371 2.20 -12.10 -4.04
C GLY A 371 1.98 -11.48 -5.43
N SER A 372 1.92 -10.15 -5.48
CA SER A 372 1.74 -9.35 -6.71
C SER A 372 2.71 -9.73 -7.85
N LYS A 373 3.97 -10.03 -7.51
CA LYS A 373 5.03 -10.46 -8.44
C LYS A 373 5.07 -11.97 -8.69
N GLY A 374 4.01 -12.70 -8.33
CA GLY A 374 3.87 -14.15 -8.49
C GLY A 374 4.60 -15.00 -7.46
N LYS A 375 5.41 -14.42 -6.57
CA LYS A 375 6.17 -15.14 -5.54
C LYS A 375 5.25 -15.92 -4.59
N ALA A 376 5.45 -17.22 -4.53
CA ALA A 376 4.73 -18.14 -3.65
C ALA A 376 5.45 -18.27 -2.30
N THR A 377 4.79 -17.89 -1.21
CA THR A 377 5.36 -17.78 0.14
C THR A 377 4.59 -18.68 1.13
N PRO A 378 5.24 -19.63 1.83
CA PRO A 378 4.58 -20.45 2.83
C PRO A 378 4.40 -19.68 4.15
N PHE A 379 3.25 -19.91 4.79
CA PHE A 379 2.92 -19.40 6.11
C PHE A 379 2.23 -20.47 6.95
N ALA A 380 2.55 -20.47 8.25
CA ALA A 380 1.92 -21.30 9.25
C ALA A 380 0.55 -20.72 9.63
N VAL A 381 -0.47 -21.56 9.65
CA VAL A 381 -1.75 -21.30 10.33
C VAL A 381 -1.68 -21.96 11.69
N LEU A 382 -1.90 -21.17 12.74
CA LEU A 382 -1.63 -21.54 14.12
C LEU A 382 -2.92 -21.58 14.93
N GLU A 383 -2.93 -22.38 15.99
CA GLU A 383 -3.90 -22.21 17.07
C GLU A 383 -3.68 -20.81 17.71
N PRO A 384 -4.70 -19.94 17.80
CA PRO A 384 -4.50 -18.55 18.20
C PRO A 384 -3.82 -18.41 19.56
N VAL A 385 -2.63 -17.80 19.58
CA VAL A 385 -1.78 -17.65 20.78
C VAL A 385 -1.43 -16.19 21.01
N PHE A 386 -1.44 -15.74 22.27
CA PHE A 386 -1.07 -14.36 22.62
C PHE A 386 0.45 -14.24 22.77
N VAL A 387 1.08 -13.37 21.99
CA VAL A 387 2.55 -13.18 21.97
C VAL A 387 2.83 -11.67 21.94
N GLY A 388 3.58 -11.13 22.91
CA GLY A 388 3.99 -9.72 22.90
C GLY A 388 2.83 -8.75 22.58
N GLY A 389 1.78 -8.77 23.39
CA GLY A 389 0.65 -7.82 23.27
C GLY A 389 -0.47 -8.18 22.27
N SER A 390 -0.29 -9.09 21.30
CA SER A 390 -1.40 -9.43 20.39
C SER A 390 -1.52 -10.92 20.03
N THR A 391 -2.73 -11.31 19.61
CA THR A 391 -3.07 -12.68 19.23
C THR A 391 -2.54 -13.02 17.84
N VAL A 392 -1.64 -13.98 17.78
CA VAL A 392 -1.07 -14.56 16.57
C VAL A 392 -1.87 -15.81 16.17
N ALA A 393 -2.48 -15.77 14.99
CA ALA A 393 -3.10 -16.94 14.35
C ALA A 393 -2.39 -17.37 13.04
N MET A 394 -1.47 -16.54 12.53
CA MET A 394 -0.67 -16.83 11.34
C MET A 394 0.77 -16.34 11.55
N ALA A 395 1.75 -17.09 11.05
CA ALA A 395 3.16 -16.75 11.15
C ALA A 395 3.92 -17.10 9.86
N THR A 396 4.94 -16.32 9.49
CA THR A 396 5.69 -16.58 8.26
C THR A 396 6.63 -17.78 8.41
N LEU A 397 6.79 -18.55 7.33
CA LEU A 397 7.82 -19.59 7.17
C LEU A 397 8.87 -19.22 6.09
N HIS A 398 8.78 -18.01 5.52
CA HIS A 398 9.64 -17.42 4.48
C HIS A 398 9.68 -18.13 3.12
N ASN A 399 10.10 -19.40 3.05
CA ASN A 399 10.26 -20.17 1.82
C ASN A 399 10.37 -21.68 2.10
N GLU A 400 10.36 -22.51 1.04
CA GLU A 400 10.47 -23.97 1.14
C GLU A 400 11.71 -24.43 1.93
N ASP A 401 12.87 -23.85 1.64
CA ASP A 401 14.14 -24.26 2.25
C ASP A 401 14.15 -23.99 3.75
N GLN A 402 13.52 -22.90 4.20
CA GLN A 402 13.33 -22.56 5.60
C GLN A 402 12.36 -23.50 6.32
N VAL A 403 11.27 -23.93 5.68
CA VAL A 403 10.37 -24.95 6.26
C VAL A 403 11.12 -26.27 6.47
N LYS A 404 11.90 -26.70 5.47
CA LYS A 404 12.73 -27.92 5.54
C LYS A 404 13.85 -27.80 6.57
N PHE A 405 14.54 -26.67 6.64
CA PHE A 405 15.60 -26.41 7.62
C PHE A 405 15.10 -26.44 9.06
N LYS A 406 13.91 -25.88 9.31
CA LYS A 406 13.26 -25.89 10.63
C LYS A 406 12.57 -27.22 10.96
N ASP A 407 12.46 -28.16 10.01
CA ASP A 407 11.72 -29.44 10.11
C ASP A 407 10.31 -29.28 10.71
N VAL A 408 9.58 -28.24 10.31
CA VAL A 408 8.22 -27.94 10.83
C VAL A 408 7.18 -28.79 10.10
N ARG A 409 6.29 -29.47 10.85
CA ARG A 409 5.30 -30.41 10.32
C ARG A 409 3.89 -30.11 10.81
N LEU A 410 2.91 -30.43 9.97
CA LEU A 410 1.48 -30.28 10.29
C LEU A 410 1.13 -31.03 11.57
N GLY A 411 0.63 -30.31 12.58
CA GLY A 411 0.29 -30.86 13.89
C GLY A 411 1.39 -30.80 14.96
N ASP A 412 2.60 -30.29 14.66
CA ASP A 412 3.62 -30.02 15.69
C ASP A 412 3.13 -28.93 16.68
N THR A 413 3.54 -29.02 17.96
CA THR A 413 3.70 -27.83 18.79
C THR A 413 4.91 -27.06 18.25
N VAL A 414 4.75 -25.78 17.92
CA VAL A 414 5.79 -24.90 17.39
C VAL A 414 6.05 -23.74 18.34
N VAL A 415 7.34 -23.35 18.44
CA VAL A 415 7.73 -22.10 19.09
C VAL A 415 7.50 -20.97 18.10
N VAL A 416 6.64 -20.04 18.49
CA VAL A 416 6.30 -18.83 17.76
C VAL A 416 6.80 -17.67 18.58
N ARG A 417 7.56 -16.80 17.94
CA ARG A 417 7.80 -15.46 18.46
C ARG A 417 7.21 -14.46 17.51
N LYS A 418 6.96 -13.27 18.00
CA LYS A 418 7.10 -12.12 17.12
C LYS A 418 8.59 -11.90 16.94
N ALA A 419 9.09 -11.93 15.70
CA ALA A 419 10.26 -11.10 15.44
C ALA A 419 9.86 -9.70 15.91
N GLY A 420 10.70 -9.04 16.72
CA GLY A 420 10.53 -7.73 17.36
C GLY A 420 9.12 -7.18 17.54
N ASP A 421 8.22 -7.97 18.11
CA ASP A 421 6.94 -7.51 18.66
C ASP A 421 5.84 -7.11 17.64
N VAL A 422 6.04 -7.40 16.34
CA VAL A 422 5.02 -7.25 15.26
C VAL A 422 4.85 -8.51 14.39
N ILE A 423 5.80 -8.83 13.49
CA ILE A 423 5.64 -9.97 12.55
C ILE A 423 5.85 -11.30 13.29
N PRO A 424 4.86 -12.20 13.29
CA PRO A 424 5.01 -13.53 13.86
C PRO A 424 5.81 -14.44 12.93
N GLU A 425 6.77 -15.16 13.48
CA GLU A 425 7.54 -16.20 12.79
C GLU A 425 7.60 -17.49 13.62
N VAL A 426 7.56 -18.62 12.94
CA VAL A 426 7.83 -19.92 13.57
C VAL A 426 9.34 -20.10 13.64
N LEU A 427 9.87 -20.34 14.85
CA LEU A 427 11.29 -20.69 15.04
C LEU A 427 11.55 -22.15 14.69
N GLY A 428 10.69 -23.04 15.17
CA GLY A 428 10.80 -24.48 14.97
C GLY A 428 9.86 -25.27 15.88
N PRO A 429 9.85 -26.61 15.75
CA PRO A 429 9.01 -27.51 16.53
C PRO A 429 9.57 -27.76 17.94
N VAL A 430 8.67 -27.90 18.91
CA VAL A 430 9.00 -28.43 20.25
C VAL A 430 9.14 -29.95 20.15
N LEU A 431 10.35 -30.40 19.76
CA LEU A 431 10.63 -31.82 19.46
C LEU A 431 10.26 -32.80 20.58
N ALA A 432 10.20 -32.36 21.84
CA ALA A 432 9.78 -33.18 22.98
C ALA A 432 8.26 -33.48 23.01
N GLU A 433 7.45 -32.65 22.36
CA GLU A 433 5.99 -32.77 22.29
C GLU A 433 5.50 -33.31 20.93
N ARG A 434 6.41 -33.46 19.96
CA ARG A 434 6.10 -33.93 18.61
C ARG A 434 5.32 -35.27 18.64
N PRO A 435 4.09 -35.30 18.07
CA PRO A 435 3.38 -36.55 17.84
C PRO A 435 4.19 -37.53 16.96
N PRO A 436 4.09 -38.86 17.20
CA PRO A 436 4.71 -39.85 16.33
C PRO A 436 4.11 -39.79 14.92
N ASP A 437 4.94 -40.15 13.93
CA ASP A 437 4.57 -40.35 12.52
C ASP A 437 3.98 -39.14 11.77
N LEU A 438 4.28 -37.89 12.19
CA LEU A 438 3.91 -36.71 11.41
C LEU A 438 4.65 -36.67 10.05
N PRO A 439 3.92 -36.51 8.92
CA PRO A 439 4.51 -36.44 7.59
C PRO A 439 5.36 -35.18 7.43
N VAL A 440 6.42 -35.28 6.62
CA VAL A 440 7.20 -34.11 6.19
C VAL A 440 6.33 -33.28 5.23
N TRP A 441 6.29 -31.97 5.43
CA TRP A 441 5.58 -31.07 4.53
C TRP A 441 6.36 -30.91 3.22
N GLU A 442 5.68 -31.11 2.09
CA GLU A 442 6.22 -30.86 0.74
C GLU A 442 5.57 -29.60 0.16
N PHE A 443 6.33 -28.83 -0.61
CA PHE A 443 5.84 -27.58 -1.19
C PHE A 443 4.81 -27.87 -2.29
N PRO A 444 3.58 -27.30 -2.23
CA PRO A 444 2.59 -27.51 -3.27
C PRO A 444 3.06 -26.84 -4.56
N LEU A 445 3.17 -27.61 -5.65
CA LEU A 445 3.56 -27.09 -6.97
C LEU A 445 2.39 -26.49 -7.75
N ASP A 446 1.14 -26.79 -7.37
CA ASP A 446 -0.03 -26.15 -7.92
C ASP A 446 -0.23 -24.76 -7.30
N CYS A 447 -0.50 -23.75 -8.12
CA CYS A 447 -0.83 -22.41 -7.68
C CYS A 447 -2.16 -22.43 -6.89
N PRO A 448 -2.28 -21.77 -5.73
CA PRO A 448 -3.52 -21.73 -4.94
C PRO A 448 -4.63 -20.86 -5.55
N CYS A 449 -4.38 -20.20 -6.70
CA CYS A 449 -5.40 -19.41 -7.38
C CYS A 449 -6.37 -20.32 -8.16
N PRO A 450 -7.53 -19.80 -8.63
CA PRO A 450 -8.50 -20.61 -9.39
C PRO A 450 -8.02 -21.08 -10.78
N ARG A 451 -6.85 -20.63 -11.25
CA ARG A 451 -6.29 -21.02 -12.56
C ARG A 451 -5.32 -22.19 -12.39
N PRO A 452 -5.42 -23.25 -13.21
CA PRO A 452 -4.56 -24.43 -13.11
C PRO A 452 -3.15 -24.13 -13.64
N THR A 453 -2.30 -23.56 -12.78
CA THR A 453 -0.93 -23.15 -13.10
C THR A 453 0.06 -23.83 -12.17
N LEU A 454 1.13 -24.42 -12.73
CA LEU A 454 2.25 -24.93 -11.94
C LEU A 454 3.24 -23.81 -11.59
N LEU A 455 3.53 -23.69 -10.31
CA LEU A 455 4.58 -22.85 -9.75
C LEU A 455 5.96 -23.37 -10.19
N ARG A 456 6.89 -22.44 -10.44
CA ARG A 456 8.25 -22.75 -10.91
C ARG A 456 9.30 -22.11 -10.01
N ARG A 457 10.42 -22.79 -9.84
CA ARG A 457 11.60 -22.32 -9.11
C ARG A 457 12.78 -22.29 -10.09
N GLU A 458 13.42 -21.14 -10.24
CA GLU A 458 14.58 -20.98 -11.13
C GLU A 458 15.87 -21.46 -10.45
N GLU A 459 16.88 -21.80 -11.24
CA GLU A 459 18.14 -22.34 -10.73
C GLU A 459 18.94 -21.26 -9.99
N GLY A 460 19.03 -21.39 -8.66
CA GLY A 460 19.65 -20.40 -7.77
C GLY A 460 18.67 -19.64 -6.88
N ASP A 461 17.37 -19.67 -7.19
CA ASP A 461 16.34 -18.97 -6.42
C ASP A 461 15.87 -19.79 -5.21
N ALA A 462 15.53 -19.09 -4.12
CA ALA A 462 15.01 -19.69 -2.88
C ALA A 462 13.48 -19.81 -2.85
N ALA A 463 12.78 -19.22 -3.81
CA ALA A 463 11.32 -19.14 -3.85
C ALA A 463 10.73 -19.75 -5.14
N HIS A 464 9.47 -20.18 -5.05
CA HIS A 464 8.66 -20.55 -6.20
C HIS A 464 7.88 -19.31 -6.70
N TYR A 465 7.54 -19.28 -7.99
CA TYR A 465 6.77 -18.20 -8.62
C TYR A 465 5.67 -18.77 -9.53
N CYS A 466 4.53 -18.08 -9.57
CA CYS A 466 3.47 -18.33 -10.54
C CYS A 466 3.81 -17.68 -11.89
N PRO A 467 4.02 -18.47 -12.97
CA PRO A 467 4.36 -17.95 -14.29
C PRO A 467 3.16 -17.41 -15.09
N ASP A 468 1.93 -17.56 -14.60
CA ASP A 468 0.74 -17.03 -15.26
C ASP A 468 0.63 -15.53 -15.00
N GLU A 469 0.60 -14.71 -16.05
CA GLU A 469 0.42 -13.26 -15.96
C GLU A 469 -1.03 -12.89 -15.61
N GLU A 470 -2.01 -13.72 -15.96
CA GLU A 470 -3.44 -13.54 -15.69
C GLU A 470 -3.87 -14.16 -14.33
N CYS A 471 -2.92 -14.45 -13.44
CA CYS A 471 -3.20 -14.99 -12.11
C CYS A 471 -3.99 -13.96 -11.27
N PRO A 472 -5.19 -14.29 -10.75
CA PRO A 472 -6.00 -13.36 -9.96
C PRO A 472 -5.30 -12.84 -8.69
N GLU A 473 -4.41 -13.63 -8.10
CA GLU A 473 -3.61 -13.23 -6.94
C GLU A 473 -2.55 -12.16 -7.30
N LYS A 474 -1.98 -12.24 -8.52
CA LYS A 474 -1.07 -11.21 -9.05
C LYS A 474 -1.82 -9.93 -9.35
N LEU A 475 -3.00 -10.04 -9.98
CA LEU A 475 -3.90 -8.92 -10.23
C LEU A 475 -4.34 -8.22 -8.93
N ARG A 476 -4.75 -8.97 -7.90
CA ARG A 476 -5.10 -8.42 -6.58
C ARG A 476 -3.93 -7.60 -6.01
N GLY A 477 -2.76 -8.22 -5.91
CA GLY A 477 -1.57 -7.55 -5.37
C GLY A 477 -1.09 -6.37 -6.23
N TRP A 478 -1.40 -6.33 -7.53
CA TRP A 478 -1.12 -5.18 -8.38
C TRP A 478 -2.10 -4.03 -8.12
N ILE A 479 -3.40 -4.30 -7.98
CA ILE A 479 -4.40 -3.27 -7.65
C ILE A 479 -4.17 -2.70 -6.24
N GLU A 480 -3.82 -3.54 -5.27
CA GLU A 480 -3.42 -3.13 -3.91
C GLU A 480 -2.19 -2.20 -3.94
N HIS A 481 -1.15 -2.57 -4.70
CA HIS A 481 0.03 -1.73 -4.89
C HIS A 481 -0.28 -0.43 -5.62
N PHE A 482 -1.13 -0.47 -6.64
CA PHE A 482 -1.56 0.71 -7.40
C PHE A 482 -2.34 1.70 -6.51
N ALA A 483 -3.19 1.20 -5.61
CA ALA A 483 -3.95 2.00 -4.65
C ALA A 483 -3.12 2.55 -3.47
N ALA A 484 -1.88 2.07 -3.28
CA ALA A 484 -1.07 2.38 -2.10
C ALA A 484 -0.69 3.87 -1.97
N ARG A 485 -0.34 4.27 -0.74
CA ARG A 485 -0.02 5.66 -0.35
C ARG A 485 1.26 6.23 -0.98
N ASN A 486 2.17 5.40 -1.49
CA ASN A 486 3.30 5.84 -2.32
C ASN A 486 3.00 5.80 -3.83
N ALA A 487 1.91 5.14 -4.24
CA ALA A 487 1.41 5.07 -5.61
C ALA A 487 0.23 6.05 -5.83
N MET A 488 -0.96 5.58 -6.23
CA MET A 488 -2.06 6.49 -6.58
C MET A 488 -2.82 7.09 -5.39
N ASP A 489 -2.51 6.69 -4.15
CA ASP A 489 -3.13 7.21 -2.91
C ASP A 489 -4.65 7.06 -2.87
N ILE A 490 -5.16 5.90 -3.31
CA ILE A 490 -6.60 5.65 -3.38
C ILE A 490 -7.07 5.15 -2.01
N GLU A 491 -7.23 6.11 -1.09
CA GLU A 491 -7.82 5.85 0.22
C GLU A 491 -9.14 5.08 0.09
N HIS A 492 -9.38 4.20 1.07
CA HIS A 492 -10.55 3.32 1.14
C HIS A 492 -10.64 2.20 0.08
N LEU A 493 -9.59 1.93 -0.71
CA LEU A 493 -9.48 0.76 -1.61
C LEU A 493 -8.50 -0.31 -1.07
N GLY A 494 -8.70 -0.76 0.18
CA GLY A 494 -7.83 -1.78 0.82
C GLY A 494 -8.10 -3.23 0.38
N GLU A 495 -7.18 -4.14 0.72
CA GLU A 495 -7.15 -5.58 0.35
C GLU A 495 -8.53 -6.24 0.26
N GLN A 496 -9.31 -6.18 1.34
CA GLN A 496 -10.61 -6.85 1.42
C GLN A 496 -11.60 -6.35 0.35
N ARG A 497 -11.57 -5.05 0.03
CA ARG A 497 -12.40 -4.44 -1.01
C ARG A 497 -11.88 -4.74 -2.40
N VAL A 498 -10.56 -4.77 -2.61
CA VAL A 498 -9.94 -5.19 -3.87
C VAL A 498 -10.31 -6.65 -4.17
N ARG A 499 -10.14 -7.54 -3.19
CA ARG A 499 -10.55 -8.95 -3.26
C ARG A 499 -12.03 -9.11 -3.62
N LEU A 500 -12.91 -8.34 -2.96
CA LEU A 500 -14.34 -8.33 -3.25
C LEU A 500 -14.64 -7.82 -4.67
N PHE A 501 -14.06 -6.71 -5.10
CA PHE A 501 -14.30 -6.12 -6.41
C PHE A 501 -13.80 -6.99 -7.57
N ILE A 502 -12.67 -7.70 -7.41
CA ILE A 502 -12.21 -8.71 -8.36
C ILE A 502 -13.17 -9.91 -8.38
N LYS A 503 -13.61 -10.39 -7.21
CA LYS A 503 -14.54 -11.53 -7.08
C LYS A 503 -15.95 -11.24 -7.62
N LEU A 504 -16.34 -9.96 -7.66
CA LEU A 504 -17.59 -9.47 -8.28
C LEU A 504 -17.39 -9.06 -9.76
N GLU A 505 -16.21 -9.27 -10.35
CA GLU A 505 -15.83 -8.86 -11.71
C GLU A 505 -16.00 -7.35 -12.00
N LEU A 506 -16.00 -6.51 -10.96
CA LEU A 506 -16.08 -5.05 -11.08
C LEU A 506 -14.75 -4.42 -11.50
N ILE A 507 -13.62 -5.10 -11.22
CA ILE A 507 -12.27 -4.67 -11.60
C ILE A 507 -11.50 -5.87 -12.15
N ALA A 508 -11.09 -5.79 -13.43
CA ALA A 508 -10.20 -6.74 -14.07
C ALA A 508 -8.79 -6.16 -14.32
N SER A 509 -8.63 -4.85 -14.19
CA SER A 509 -7.36 -4.13 -14.37
C SER A 509 -7.30 -2.86 -13.53
N VAL A 510 -6.10 -2.30 -13.33
CA VAL A 510 -5.92 -0.99 -12.67
C VAL A 510 -6.63 0.17 -13.39
N ALA A 511 -6.95 0.03 -14.68
CA ALA A 511 -7.71 1.03 -15.42
C ALA A 511 -9.21 1.04 -15.07
N ASP A 512 -9.77 -0.10 -14.66
CA ASP A 512 -11.21 -0.22 -14.35
C ASP A 512 -11.59 0.46 -13.04
N ILE A 513 -10.62 0.71 -12.15
CA ILE A 513 -10.78 1.56 -10.95
C ILE A 513 -11.40 2.92 -11.33
N TYR A 514 -10.93 3.53 -12.41
CA TYR A 514 -11.42 4.83 -12.90
C TYR A 514 -12.73 4.76 -13.70
N ARG A 515 -13.26 3.55 -13.90
CA ARG A 515 -14.49 3.27 -14.66
C ARG A 515 -15.63 2.76 -13.79
N LEU A 516 -15.42 2.62 -12.48
CA LEU A 516 -16.48 2.31 -11.51
C LEU A 516 -17.56 3.40 -11.61
N ASP A 517 -18.64 3.06 -12.31
CA ASP A 517 -19.74 3.96 -12.64
C ASP A 517 -20.79 4.00 -11.50
N PRO A 518 -21.76 4.94 -11.54
CA PRO A 518 -22.82 4.97 -10.54
C PRO A 518 -23.58 3.64 -10.42
N ASP A 519 -23.72 2.90 -11.52
CA ASP A 519 -24.45 1.64 -11.60
C ASP A 519 -23.73 0.50 -10.85
N GLY A 520 -22.40 0.41 -10.98
CA GLY A 520 -21.56 -0.49 -10.17
C GLY A 520 -21.60 -0.15 -8.67
N PHE A 521 -21.69 1.14 -8.32
CA PHE A 521 -21.94 1.55 -6.94
C PHE A 521 -23.40 1.36 -6.49
N GLU A 522 -24.37 1.35 -7.40
CA GLU A 522 -25.77 1.01 -7.11
C GLU A 522 -25.98 -0.50 -6.93
N LEU A 523 -25.23 -1.35 -7.64
CA LEU A 523 -25.16 -2.79 -7.36
C LEU A 523 -24.73 -3.04 -5.91
N LEU A 524 -23.71 -2.32 -5.43
CA LEU A 524 -23.24 -2.36 -4.04
C LEU A 524 -24.27 -1.77 -3.05
N ARG A 525 -25.10 -0.81 -3.46
CA ARG A 525 -26.21 -0.28 -2.64
C ARG A 525 -27.41 -1.22 -2.58
N GLY A 526 -27.75 -1.92 -3.66
CA GLY A 526 -28.88 -2.85 -3.71
C GLY A 526 -28.72 -4.02 -2.73
N LEU A 527 -27.48 -4.44 -2.48
CA LEU A 527 -27.12 -5.47 -1.49
C LEU A 527 -27.33 -5.05 -0.02
N LYS A 528 -27.68 -3.78 0.22
CA LYS A 528 -27.78 -3.14 1.55
C LYS A 528 -29.19 -3.16 2.14
N ASP A 529 -30.21 -3.34 1.31
CA ASP A 529 -31.60 -3.32 1.76
C ASP A 529 -31.94 -4.54 2.62
N ALA A 530 -32.69 -4.33 3.71
CA ALA A 530 -33.06 -5.38 4.66
C ALA A 530 -33.86 -6.54 4.03
N THR A 531 -34.53 -6.30 2.89
CA THR A 531 -35.21 -7.32 2.08
C THR A 531 -34.25 -8.23 1.31
N TRP A 532 -33.06 -7.75 0.98
CA TRP A 532 -31.96 -8.55 0.42
C TRP A 532 -31.17 -9.27 1.50
N THR A 533 -30.87 -8.62 2.62
CA THR A 533 -30.16 -9.27 3.75
C THR A 533 -31.01 -10.30 4.48
N ALA A 534 -32.34 -10.15 4.52
CA ALA A 534 -33.24 -11.22 4.99
C ALA A 534 -33.25 -12.42 4.03
N ARG A 535 -33.30 -12.17 2.71
CA ARG A 535 -33.15 -13.23 1.70
C ARG A 535 -31.81 -13.96 1.80
N LEU A 536 -30.70 -13.24 1.96
CA LEU A 536 -29.36 -13.83 2.11
C LEU A 536 -29.18 -14.68 3.38
N ASN A 537 -29.98 -14.44 4.43
CA ASN A 537 -29.87 -15.17 5.70
C ASN A 537 -30.88 -16.33 5.82
N ASP A 538 -32.07 -16.25 5.21
CA ASP A 538 -32.98 -17.40 5.09
C ASP A 538 -32.57 -18.33 3.92
N ASP A 539 -32.04 -17.78 2.82
CA ASP A 539 -31.47 -18.51 1.67
C ASP A 539 -29.92 -18.43 1.68
N ALA A 540 -29.27 -19.18 2.57
CA ALA A 540 -27.80 -19.25 2.68
C ALA A 540 -27.07 -19.94 1.48
N GLU A 541 -27.70 -19.93 0.30
CA GLU A 541 -27.20 -20.47 -0.98
C GLU A 541 -27.17 -19.41 -2.09
N ILE A 542 -27.21 -18.11 -1.76
CA ILE A 542 -27.24 -17.03 -2.75
C ILE A 542 -25.97 -16.18 -2.70
N PHE A 543 -24.93 -16.60 -3.41
CA PHE A 543 -24.01 -15.66 -4.07
C PHE A 543 -23.46 -16.24 -5.38
N LEU A 544 -23.47 -15.38 -6.41
CA LEU A 544 -22.87 -15.47 -7.76
C LEU A 544 -22.05 -16.74 -8.08
N ASP A 545 -22.71 -17.78 -8.59
CA ASP A 545 -22.51 -18.39 -9.93
C ASP A 545 -23.52 -19.55 -10.14
N THR A 546 -23.87 -20.28 -9.06
CA THR A 546 -24.87 -21.36 -9.13
C THR A 546 -26.33 -20.88 -9.19
N SER A 547 -26.64 -19.64 -8.79
CA SER A 547 -28.02 -19.16 -8.68
C SER A 547 -28.70 -18.83 -10.02
N LEU A 548 -27.96 -18.61 -11.12
CA LEU A 548 -28.58 -18.40 -12.44
C LEU A 548 -28.93 -19.73 -13.14
N VAL A 549 -28.11 -20.77 -12.97
CA VAL A 549 -28.48 -22.15 -13.33
C VAL A 549 -29.66 -22.61 -12.47
N ALA A 550 -29.66 -22.27 -11.17
CA ALA A 550 -30.80 -22.48 -10.30
C ALA A 550 -32.05 -21.70 -10.74
N ALA A 551 -31.92 -20.44 -11.18
CA ALA A 551 -33.06 -19.63 -11.62
C ALA A 551 -33.75 -20.21 -12.86
N LEU A 552 -33.00 -20.80 -13.80
CA LEU A 552 -33.58 -21.54 -14.93
C LEU A 552 -34.15 -22.91 -14.50
N SER A 553 -33.49 -23.62 -13.58
CA SER A 553 -33.98 -24.92 -13.09
C SER A 553 -35.24 -24.78 -12.21
N GLN A 554 -35.42 -23.63 -11.57
CA GLN A 554 -36.58 -23.21 -10.77
C GLN A 554 -37.67 -22.47 -11.57
N LEU A 555 -37.53 -22.28 -12.89
CA LEU A 555 -38.69 -21.86 -13.68
C LEU A 555 -39.72 -23.00 -13.67
N ASP A 556 -40.83 -22.77 -12.99
CA ASP A 556 -42.03 -23.61 -13.11
C ASP A 556 -42.51 -23.68 -14.58
N SER A 557 -43.46 -24.57 -14.86
CA SER A 557 -44.02 -24.74 -16.21
C SER A 557 -44.70 -23.47 -16.73
N GLU A 558 -45.18 -22.60 -15.85
CA GLU A 558 -45.92 -21.38 -16.17
C GLU A 558 -44.96 -20.28 -16.65
N ARG A 559 -43.86 -20.04 -15.92
CA ARG A 559 -42.83 -19.07 -16.29
C ARG A 559 -42.02 -19.47 -17.52
N ARG A 560 -41.88 -20.78 -17.80
CA ARG A 560 -41.29 -21.26 -19.07
C ARG A 560 -42.25 -21.06 -20.24
N ALA A 561 -43.55 -21.24 -20.03
CA ALA A 561 -44.56 -20.87 -21.03
C ALA A 561 -44.58 -19.35 -21.26
N ASP A 562 -44.46 -18.51 -20.22
CA ASP A 562 -44.35 -17.04 -20.35
C ASP A 562 -43.09 -16.61 -21.13
N LEU A 563 -41.95 -17.25 -20.88
CA LEU A 563 -40.70 -16.96 -21.60
C LEU A 563 -40.80 -17.40 -23.07
N ALA A 564 -41.31 -18.60 -23.34
CA ALA A 564 -41.57 -19.07 -24.70
C ALA A 564 -42.59 -18.19 -25.44
N ALA A 565 -43.67 -17.77 -24.77
CA ALA A 565 -44.64 -16.83 -25.32
C ALA A 565 -44.04 -15.43 -25.55
N SER A 566 -43.07 -15.01 -24.73
CA SER A 566 -42.33 -13.76 -24.95
C SER A 566 -41.42 -13.84 -26.17
N ILE A 567 -40.74 -14.98 -26.37
CA ILE A 567 -39.93 -15.27 -27.57
C ILE A 567 -40.82 -15.33 -28.82
N GLU A 568 -41.98 -15.99 -28.74
CA GLU A 568 -42.92 -16.06 -29.86
C GLU A 568 -43.48 -14.67 -30.22
N ASN A 569 -43.83 -13.84 -29.23
CA ASN A 569 -44.25 -12.46 -29.47
C ASN A 569 -43.16 -11.59 -30.11
N LEU A 570 -41.86 -11.90 -29.95
CA LEU A 570 -40.77 -11.20 -30.64
C LEU A 570 -40.76 -11.51 -32.15
N LYS A 571 -41.23 -12.68 -32.59
CA LYS A 571 -41.30 -13.09 -34.01
C LYS A 571 -42.33 -12.31 -34.84
N HIS A 572 -43.31 -11.68 -34.20
CA HIS A 572 -44.40 -10.95 -34.86
C HIS A 572 -44.29 -9.42 -34.72
N ARG A 573 -43.11 -8.89 -34.37
CA ARG A 573 -42.90 -7.44 -34.19
C ARG A 573 -42.78 -6.66 -35.50
N PRO A 574 -43.06 -5.34 -35.51
CA PRO A 574 -42.92 -4.51 -36.70
C PRO A 574 -41.48 -4.51 -37.24
N LEU A 575 -41.32 -4.79 -38.54
CA LEU A 575 -40.01 -4.89 -39.22
C LEU A 575 -39.09 -3.67 -38.99
N ALA A 576 -39.66 -2.48 -38.83
CA ALA A 576 -38.92 -1.24 -38.59
C ALA A 576 -38.27 -1.18 -37.20
N GLU A 577 -38.77 -1.93 -36.21
CA GLU A 577 -38.16 -2.05 -34.88
C GLU A 577 -37.02 -3.09 -34.92
N LEU A 578 -37.24 -4.22 -35.62
CA LEU A 578 -36.23 -5.25 -35.82
C LEU A 578 -34.96 -4.69 -36.51
N LEU A 579 -35.13 -3.90 -37.58
CA LEU A 579 -34.02 -3.23 -38.27
C LEU A 579 -33.21 -2.24 -37.43
N VAL A 580 -33.84 -1.59 -36.44
CA VAL A 580 -33.11 -0.72 -35.49
C VAL A 580 -32.41 -1.55 -34.43
N GLY A 581 -32.98 -2.70 -34.04
CA GLY A 581 -32.34 -3.69 -33.16
C GLY A 581 -30.98 -4.15 -33.67
N PHE A 582 -30.82 -4.29 -35.00
CA PHE A 582 -29.55 -4.65 -35.65
C PHE A 582 -28.45 -3.56 -35.60
N LYS A 583 -28.69 -2.39 -34.98
CA LYS A 583 -27.69 -1.33 -34.72
C LYS A 583 -26.89 -0.84 -35.95
N ILE A 584 -27.41 -1.07 -37.16
CA ILE A 584 -26.75 -0.73 -38.43
C ILE A 584 -26.32 0.74 -38.45
N TYR A 585 -25.07 1.00 -38.83
CA TYR A 585 -24.43 2.32 -38.67
C TYR A 585 -25.27 3.47 -39.25
N ARG A 586 -25.66 4.41 -38.37
CA ARG A 586 -26.51 5.58 -38.65
C ARG A 586 -27.95 5.28 -39.13
N LEU A 587 -28.46 4.06 -38.95
CA LEU A 587 -29.86 3.71 -39.20
C LEU A 587 -30.74 3.98 -37.97
N GLY A 588 -31.41 5.14 -37.93
CA GLY A 588 -32.38 5.48 -36.89
C GLY A 588 -33.82 5.06 -37.22
N HIS A 589 -34.71 5.02 -36.21
CA HIS A 589 -36.13 4.59 -36.37
C HIS A 589 -36.88 5.27 -37.52
N THR A 590 -36.68 6.58 -37.76
CA THR A 590 -37.34 7.29 -38.86
C THR A 590 -36.88 6.76 -40.22
N THR A 591 -35.58 6.51 -40.37
CA THR A 591 -34.97 5.96 -41.59
C THR A 591 -35.39 4.50 -41.78
N ALA A 592 -35.37 3.69 -40.72
CA ALA A 592 -35.84 2.30 -40.75
C ALA A 592 -37.32 2.21 -41.17
N LYS A 593 -38.18 3.09 -40.65
CA LYS A 593 -39.59 3.19 -41.10
C LYS A 593 -39.70 3.51 -42.59
N SER A 594 -38.92 4.46 -43.11
CA SER A 594 -38.89 4.75 -44.56
C SER A 594 -38.39 3.57 -45.40
N VAL A 595 -37.37 2.83 -44.91
CA VAL A 595 -36.87 1.61 -45.57
C VAL A 595 -37.96 0.53 -45.63
N THR A 596 -38.61 0.22 -44.51
CA THR A 596 -39.68 -0.81 -44.44
C THR A 596 -40.98 -0.42 -45.14
N GLN A 597 -41.19 0.86 -45.43
CA GLN A 597 -42.32 1.33 -46.25
C GLN A 597 -42.06 1.15 -47.75
N ALA A 598 -40.79 1.19 -48.19
CA ALA A 598 -40.40 0.93 -49.56
C ALA A 598 -40.22 -0.58 -49.83
N PHE A 599 -39.70 -1.31 -48.85
CA PHE A 599 -39.41 -2.74 -48.91
C PHE A 599 -40.07 -3.43 -47.69
N PRO A 600 -41.26 -4.04 -47.85
CA PRO A 600 -42.06 -4.55 -46.73
C PRO A 600 -41.53 -5.87 -46.11
N HIS A 601 -40.53 -6.50 -46.73
CA HIS A 601 -39.89 -7.74 -46.29
C HIS A 601 -38.38 -7.52 -46.08
N LEU A 602 -37.76 -8.14 -45.07
CA LEU A 602 -36.32 -7.96 -44.79
C LEU A 602 -35.42 -8.53 -45.88
N ASP A 603 -35.83 -9.65 -46.50
CA ASP A 603 -35.11 -10.23 -47.63
C ASP A 603 -35.04 -9.22 -48.80
N ASP A 604 -36.13 -8.52 -49.13
CA ASP A 604 -36.11 -7.46 -50.15
C ASP A 604 -35.12 -6.33 -49.79
N ILE A 605 -35.02 -5.95 -48.50
CA ILE A 605 -34.09 -4.92 -48.01
C ILE A 605 -32.64 -5.37 -48.14
N PHE A 606 -32.36 -6.63 -47.84
CA PHE A 606 -31.02 -7.21 -47.91
C PHE A 606 -30.63 -7.66 -49.31
N GLU A 607 -31.56 -7.91 -50.22
CA GLU A 607 -31.30 -8.19 -51.64
C GLU A 607 -31.14 -6.89 -52.47
N ALA A 608 -31.92 -5.84 -52.20
CA ALA A 608 -31.85 -4.54 -52.88
C ALA A 608 -30.42 -3.98 -52.97
N SER A 609 -30.09 -3.26 -54.06
CA SER A 609 -28.76 -2.64 -54.15
C SER A 609 -28.64 -1.43 -53.21
N ALA A 610 -27.41 -1.02 -52.88
CA ALA A 610 -27.18 0.21 -52.12
C ALA A 610 -27.72 1.45 -52.88
N GLU A 611 -27.80 1.39 -54.21
CA GLU A 611 -28.33 2.44 -55.07
C GLU A 611 -29.87 2.49 -55.02
N ASP A 612 -30.55 1.35 -54.91
CA ASP A 612 -32.01 1.26 -54.73
C ASP A 612 -32.42 1.76 -53.33
N LEU A 613 -31.71 1.32 -52.29
CA LEU A 613 -31.92 1.78 -50.91
C LEU A 613 -31.66 3.29 -50.77
N ALA A 614 -30.68 3.85 -51.48
CA ALA A 614 -30.37 5.29 -51.47
C ALA A 614 -31.39 6.15 -52.24
N GLN A 615 -32.27 5.57 -53.07
CA GLN A 615 -33.38 6.29 -53.70
C GLN A 615 -34.54 6.56 -52.74
N ILE A 616 -34.59 5.88 -51.59
CA ILE A 616 -35.61 6.07 -50.56
C ILE A 616 -35.42 7.44 -49.89
N LYS A 617 -36.48 8.24 -49.88
CA LYS A 617 -36.48 9.60 -49.31
C LYS A 617 -36.09 9.58 -47.82
N GLY A 618 -34.87 10.02 -47.52
CA GLY A 618 -34.32 10.12 -46.16
C GLY A 618 -33.21 9.10 -45.86
N VAL A 619 -32.99 8.12 -46.72
CA VAL A 619 -31.84 7.21 -46.65
C VAL A 619 -30.65 7.86 -47.35
N ARG A 620 -29.48 7.87 -46.71
CA ARG A 620 -28.22 8.33 -47.32
C ARG A 620 -27.46 7.12 -47.85
N LEU A 621 -26.66 7.31 -48.90
CA LEU A 621 -25.84 6.22 -49.50
C LEU A 621 -25.01 5.48 -48.43
N ALA A 622 -24.34 6.20 -47.53
CA ALA A 622 -23.58 5.58 -46.43
C ALA A 622 -24.41 4.71 -45.45
N VAL A 623 -25.73 4.94 -45.34
CA VAL A 623 -26.64 4.08 -44.55
C VAL A 623 -27.07 2.87 -45.39
N ALA A 624 -27.33 3.06 -46.68
CA ALA A 624 -27.60 1.96 -47.62
C ALA A 624 -26.40 1.00 -47.73
N GLU A 625 -25.18 1.52 -47.81
CA GLU A 625 -23.93 0.76 -47.77
C GLU A 625 -23.79 0.01 -46.44
N ALA A 626 -24.05 0.66 -45.29
CA ALA A 626 -24.02 0.00 -43.99
C ALA A 626 -25.02 -1.16 -43.87
N ILE A 627 -26.23 -1.04 -44.44
CA ILE A 627 -27.21 -2.14 -44.52
C ILE A 627 -26.65 -3.32 -45.32
N LYS A 628 -25.97 -3.07 -46.44
CA LYS A 628 -25.36 -4.13 -47.27
C LYS A 628 -24.11 -4.75 -46.64
N THR A 629 -23.32 -3.98 -45.90
CA THR A 629 -22.18 -4.48 -45.13
C THR A 629 -22.68 -5.41 -44.01
N TYR A 630 -23.63 -4.94 -43.20
CA TYR A 630 -24.24 -5.73 -42.13
C TYR A 630 -24.85 -7.04 -42.64
N SER A 631 -25.58 -6.98 -43.76
CA SER A 631 -26.18 -8.16 -44.40
C SER A 631 -25.14 -9.21 -44.82
N LYS A 632 -23.97 -8.80 -45.31
CA LYS A 632 -22.89 -9.71 -45.71
C LYS A 632 -22.16 -10.32 -44.52
N GLU A 633 -21.94 -9.52 -43.47
CA GLU A 633 -21.20 -9.92 -42.28
C GLU A 633 -22.04 -10.85 -41.37
N ASN A 634 -23.37 -10.65 -41.32
CA ASN A 634 -24.28 -11.33 -40.41
C ASN A 634 -25.21 -12.34 -41.10
N GLN A 635 -24.78 -12.92 -42.24
CA GLN A 635 -25.60 -13.85 -43.04
C GLN A 635 -26.10 -15.06 -42.22
N SER A 636 -25.28 -15.59 -41.30
CA SER A 636 -25.68 -16.67 -40.37
C SER A 636 -26.90 -16.28 -39.53
N THR A 637 -26.86 -15.12 -38.88
CA THR A 637 -27.94 -14.58 -38.05
C THR A 637 -29.21 -14.36 -38.86
N ILE A 638 -29.08 -13.87 -40.10
CA ILE A 638 -30.20 -13.65 -41.03
C ILE A 638 -30.83 -14.98 -41.46
N ASP A 639 -30.02 -15.98 -41.78
CA ASP A 639 -30.51 -17.32 -42.16
C ASP A 639 -31.19 -18.04 -40.98
N LYS A 640 -30.71 -17.83 -39.74
CA LYS A 640 -31.35 -18.30 -38.50
C LYS A 640 -32.70 -17.64 -38.24
N LEU A 641 -32.79 -16.32 -38.36
CA LEU A 641 -34.05 -15.56 -38.25
C LEU A 641 -35.09 -16.01 -39.30
N ARG A 642 -34.63 -16.31 -40.54
CA ARG A 642 -35.46 -16.90 -41.60
C ARG A 642 -35.96 -18.30 -41.21
N HIS A 643 -35.13 -19.13 -40.60
CA HIS A 643 -35.52 -20.48 -40.14
C HIS A 643 -36.48 -20.45 -38.94
N ALA A 644 -36.37 -19.42 -38.09
CA ALA A 644 -37.20 -19.23 -36.90
C ALA A 644 -38.62 -18.72 -37.18
N GLY A 645 -38.96 -18.42 -38.44
CA GLY A 645 -40.33 -18.06 -38.85
C GLY A 645 -40.77 -16.66 -38.44
N VAL A 646 -39.83 -15.72 -38.24
CA VAL A 646 -40.14 -14.30 -37.98
C VAL A 646 -41.02 -13.77 -39.12
N GLU A 647 -42.26 -13.35 -38.83
CA GLU A 647 -43.23 -12.96 -39.85
C GLU A 647 -42.92 -11.59 -40.42
N MET A 648 -42.20 -11.59 -41.54
CA MET A 648 -41.80 -10.36 -42.21
C MET A 648 -42.93 -9.88 -43.10
N GLY A 649 -43.92 -9.17 -42.53
CA GLY A 649 -44.93 -8.45 -43.33
C GLY A 649 -46.29 -8.21 -42.66
N VAL A 650 -46.51 -6.95 -42.24
CA VAL A 650 -47.81 -6.32 -41.86
C VAL A 650 -48.44 -6.77 -40.51
N PRO A 651 -48.79 -5.82 -39.60
CA PRO A 651 -49.36 -6.16 -38.29
C PRO A 651 -50.86 -6.51 -38.32
N PRO A 652 -51.39 -7.18 -37.28
CA PRO A 652 -52.82 -7.29 -37.06
C PRO A 652 -53.45 -5.91 -36.81
N SER A 653 -54.67 -5.70 -37.31
CA SER A 653 -55.35 -4.40 -37.26
C SER A 653 -55.94 -4.08 -35.87
N PRO A 654 -56.11 -2.78 -35.52
CA PRO A 654 -56.68 -2.40 -34.23
C PRO A 654 -58.19 -2.65 -34.19
N LYS A 655 -58.65 -3.53 -33.30
CA LYS A 655 -60.08 -3.64 -32.99
C LYS A 655 -60.52 -2.48 -32.08
N ALA A 656 -61.47 -1.70 -32.57
CA ALA A 656 -62.09 -0.62 -31.81
C ALA A 656 -63.25 -1.11 -30.92
N GLY A 657 -63.48 -0.40 -29.81
CA GLY A 657 -64.78 -0.33 -29.14
C GLY A 657 -65.05 -1.36 -28.03
N GLY A 658 -64.81 -0.95 -26.79
CA GLY A 658 -65.26 -1.65 -25.58
C GLY A 658 -64.87 -0.91 -24.31
N SER A 659 -65.81 -0.18 -23.70
CA SER A 659 -65.62 0.48 -22.40
C SER A 659 -65.49 -0.55 -21.26
N PRO A 660 -64.83 -0.21 -20.14
CA PRO A 660 -64.59 -1.17 -19.05
C PRO A 660 -65.86 -1.45 -18.23
N PRO A 661 -65.98 -2.62 -17.59
CA PRO A 661 -66.87 -2.81 -16.45
C PRO A 661 -66.20 -2.31 -15.17
N ASP A 662 -66.88 -1.42 -14.44
CA ASP A 662 -66.53 -1.01 -13.09
C ASP A 662 -66.95 -2.07 -12.04
N CYS A 663 -66.15 -2.11 -10.98
CA CYS A 663 -66.37 -2.50 -9.57
C CYS A 663 -67.54 -3.44 -9.11
N ASP A 664 -67.15 -4.25 -8.10
CA ASP A 664 -67.94 -4.78 -6.96
C ASP A 664 -69.07 -5.80 -7.19
N GLU A 665 -68.83 -7.06 -6.77
CA GLU A 665 -69.47 -7.72 -5.60
C GLU A 665 -69.24 -9.25 -5.64
N GLU A 666 -68.47 -9.81 -4.68
CA GLU A 666 -69.00 -10.80 -3.72
C GLU A 666 -67.91 -11.29 -2.74
N LEU A 667 -68.23 -11.17 -1.45
CA LEU A 667 -67.47 -11.78 -0.35
C LEU A 667 -67.83 -13.26 -0.21
N SER A 668 -66.83 -14.14 -0.11
CA SER A 668 -66.53 -14.94 1.12
C SER A 668 -66.10 -16.40 0.90
N ARG A 669 -65.29 -16.88 1.89
CA ARG A 669 -65.02 -18.26 2.32
C ARG A 669 -63.91 -19.07 1.62
N LYS A 670 -62.89 -19.35 2.46
CA LYS A 670 -62.12 -20.62 2.63
C LYS A 670 -61.02 -20.93 1.59
N GLU A 671 -59.85 -21.50 1.95
CA GLU A 671 -59.24 -21.73 3.28
C GLU A 671 -57.69 -21.90 3.17
N SER A 672 -56.97 -21.89 4.29
CA SER A 672 -55.49 -22.02 4.32
C SER A 672 -55.00 -23.44 3.97
N PRO A 673 -53.88 -23.59 3.22
CA PRO A 673 -53.29 -24.90 2.92
C PRO A 673 -52.38 -25.42 4.06
N PRO A 674 -52.26 -26.75 4.24
CA PRO A 674 -51.35 -27.38 5.21
C PRO A 674 -49.96 -27.70 4.64
N SER A 675 -48.97 -27.85 5.52
CA SER A 675 -47.58 -28.25 5.22
C SER A 675 -47.44 -29.74 4.78
N PRO A 676 -46.33 -30.14 4.12
CA PRO A 676 -46.24 -31.40 3.38
C PRO A 676 -45.66 -32.58 4.19
N PRO A 677 -45.94 -33.84 3.80
CA PRO A 677 -45.18 -35.02 4.22
C PRO A 677 -44.09 -35.41 3.20
N GLY A 678 -42.93 -35.85 3.68
CA GLY A 678 -41.81 -36.29 2.85
C GLY A 678 -42.03 -37.63 2.12
N ARG A 679 -41.19 -37.92 1.13
CA ARG A 679 -41.17 -39.20 0.38
C ARG A 679 -39.75 -39.76 0.26
N GLU A 680 -39.60 -41.05 0.54
CA GLU A 680 -38.40 -41.82 0.22
C GLU A 680 -38.39 -42.26 -1.26
N ILE A 681 -37.18 -42.50 -1.79
CA ILE A 681 -36.91 -42.87 -3.18
C ILE A 681 -37.05 -44.39 -3.38
N SER A 682 -37.67 -44.84 -4.47
CA SER A 682 -37.95 -46.25 -4.72
C SER A 682 -36.73 -47.06 -5.18
N PRO A 683 -36.73 -48.41 -5.04
CA PRO A 683 -35.64 -49.26 -5.50
C PRO A 683 -35.37 -49.17 -7.02
N GLU A 684 -36.41 -48.93 -7.83
CA GLU A 684 -36.28 -48.79 -9.29
C GLU A 684 -35.52 -47.52 -9.67
N GLN A 685 -35.69 -46.44 -8.91
CA GLN A 685 -34.93 -45.19 -9.09
C GLN A 685 -33.45 -45.38 -8.73
N LYS A 686 -33.12 -46.26 -7.75
CA LYS A 686 -31.72 -46.65 -7.46
C LYS A 686 -31.08 -47.46 -8.58
N GLU A 687 -31.83 -48.33 -9.25
CA GLU A 687 -31.30 -49.13 -10.36
C GLU A 687 -31.10 -48.31 -11.64
N ALA A 688 -31.96 -47.32 -11.91
CA ALA A 688 -31.75 -46.35 -12.98
C ALA A 688 -30.45 -45.54 -12.78
N LEU A 689 -30.20 -45.06 -11.56
CA LEU A 689 -28.99 -44.30 -11.20
C LEU A 689 -27.69 -45.08 -11.49
N GLN A 690 -27.69 -46.39 -11.24
CA GLN A 690 -26.50 -47.24 -11.46
C GLN A 690 -26.19 -47.51 -12.94
N ARG A 691 -27.12 -47.27 -13.87
CA ARG A 691 -26.89 -47.46 -15.32
C ARG A 691 -26.23 -46.26 -15.99
N VAL A 692 -26.35 -45.06 -15.42
CA VAL A 692 -25.77 -43.81 -15.97
C VAL A 692 -24.25 -43.74 -15.78
N ILE A 693 -23.71 -44.39 -14.73
CA ILE A 693 -22.30 -44.30 -14.28
C ILE A 693 -21.28 -44.93 -15.26
N ARG A 694 -21.68 -45.43 -16.45
CA ARG A 694 -20.81 -46.25 -17.32
C ARG A 694 -20.58 -45.73 -18.75
N PHE A 695 -20.82 -44.45 -19.04
CA PHE A 695 -20.37 -43.83 -20.29
C PHE A 695 -19.47 -42.62 -20.04
N VAL A 696 -18.19 -42.76 -20.35
CA VAL A 696 -17.25 -41.63 -20.50
C VAL A 696 -17.25 -41.25 -21.98
N ALA A 697 -17.61 -39.99 -22.27
CA ALA A 697 -17.56 -39.38 -23.59
C ALA A 697 -16.86 -38.00 -23.48
N PRO A 698 -16.23 -37.48 -24.55
CA PRO A 698 -15.32 -36.34 -24.44
C PRO A 698 -16.05 -35.01 -24.21
N THR A 699 -15.40 -34.12 -23.47
CA THR A 699 -15.85 -32.74 -23.19
C THR A 699 -16.12 -31.95 -24.48
N PRO A 700 -17.25 -31.22 -24.58
CA PRO A 700 -17.46 -30.25 -25.64
C PRO A 700 -16.55 -29.03 -25.43
N LYS A 701 -16.03 -28.45 -26.51
CA LYS A 701 -15.26 -27.19 -26.45
C LYS A 701 -16.21 -26.02 -26.17
N ARG A 702 -15.78 -25.06 -25.35
CA ARG A 702 -16.42 -23.73 -25.24
C ARG A 702 -16.58 -23.11 -26.65
N PRO A 703 -17.72 -22.47 -26.96
CA PRO A 703 -17.86 -21.71 -28.19
C PRO A 703 -16.99 -20.45 -28.14
N THR A 704 -16.33 -20.14 -29.25
CA THR A 704 -15.48 -18.94 -29.41
C THR A 704 -16.33 -17.77 -29.91
N GLY A 705 -17.18 -17.22 -29.05
CA GLY A 705 -17.79 -15.90 -29.29
C GLY A 705 -16.72 -14.81 -29.16
N ASN A 706 -16.83 -13.73 -29.94
CA ASN A 706 -15.85 -12.64 -29.89
C ASN A 706 -16.37 -11.50 -28.98
N ASP A 707 -15.48 -10.58 -28.56
CA ASP A 707 -15.85 -9.47 -27.67
C ASP A 707 -16.89 -8.51 -28.26
N GLN A 708 -17.02 -8.46 -29.59
CA GLN A 708 -17.99 -7.62 -30.30
C GLN A 708 -19.42 -8.13 -30.10
N ASP A 709 -19.63 -9.45 -30.09
CA ASP A 709 -20.95 -10.08 -29.85
C ASP A 709 -21.46 -9.75 -28.42
N LEU A 710 -20.56 -9.78 -27.43
CA LEU A 710 -20.85 -9.39 -26.05
C LEU A 710 -21.08 -7.89 -25.89
N GLN A 711 -20.40 -7.06 -26.69
CA GLN A 711 -20.58 -5.61 -26.70
C GLN A 711 -21.94 -5.21 -27.30
N GLU A 712 -22.40 -5.85 -28.37
CA GLU A 712 -23.71 -5.60 -28.96
C GLU A 712 -24.87 -5.93 -28.01
N ILE A 713 -24.76 -7.01 -27.24
CA ILE A 713 -25.74 -7.39 -26.20
C ILE A 713 -25.80 -6.34 -25.07
N ARG A 714 -24.63 -5.85 -24.61
CA ARG A 714 -24.53 -4.79 -23.59
C ARG A 714 -25.13 -3.46 -24.07
N ASP A 715 -24.85 -3.09 -25.31
CA ASP A 715 -25.32 -1.81 -25.88
C ASP A 715 -26.81 -1.86 -26.28
N PHE A 716 -27.39 -3.05 -26.52
CA PHE A 716 -28.84 -3.21 -26.63
C PHE A 716 -29.54 -2.88 -25.31
N ALA A 717 -29.08 -3.45 -24.19
CA ALA A 717 -29.68 -3.27 -22.88
C ALA A 717 -29.59 -1.83 -22.35
N ARG A 718 -28.43 -1.17 -22.49
CA ARG A 718 -28.25 0.25 -22.09
C ARG A 718 -29.25 1.21 -22.75
N ASN A 719 -29.70 0.89 -23.97
CA ASN A 719 -30.65 1.74 -24.69
C ASN A 719 -32.11 1.58 -24.21
N GLU A 720 -32.47 0.50 -23.51
CA GLU A 720 -33.80 0.42 -22.86
C GLU A 720 -33.87 1.38 -21.68
N ALA A 721 -32.88 1.35 -20.78
CA ALA A 721 -32.79 2.25 -19.62
C ALA A 721 -32.74 3.74 -20.04
N ALA A 722 -32.04 4.06 -21.13
CA ALA A 722 -32.00 5.43 -21.67
C ALA A 722 -33.36 5.90 -22.25
N SER A 723 -34.22 4.99 -22.71
CA SER A 723 -35.57 5.32 -23.21
C SER A 723 -36.55 5.61 -22.06
N GLU A 724 -36.32 4.97 -20.91
CA GLU A 724 -37.11 5.05 -19.68
C GLU A 724 -37.18 6.49 -19.13
N GLN A 725 -36.05 7.20 -19.12
CA GLN A 725 -35.95 8.58 -18.60
C GLN A 725 -36.57 9.64 -19.53
N ALA A 726 -36.74 9.36 -20.82
CA ALA A 726 -37.00 10.39 -21.82
C ALA A 726 -38.49 10.64 -22.13
N SER A 727 -39.39 9.70 -21.82
CA SER A 727 -40.78 9.73 -22.34
C SER A 727 -41.89 9.73 -21.29
N GLY A 728 -41.64 9.30 -20.05
CA GLY A 728 -42.65 9.25 -18.98
C GLY A 728 -43.86 8.35 -19.26
N ALA A 729 -43.82 7.55 -20.33
CA ALA A 729 -44.87 6.64 -20.76
C ALA A 729 -44.34 5.20 -20.67
N VAL A 730 -45.14 4.31 -20.07
CA VAL A 730 -44.79 2.89 -19.96
C VAL A 730 -44.76 2.27 -21.36
N LEU A 731 -43.56 2.02 -21.88
CA LEU A 731 -43.36 1.35 -23.17
C LEU A 731 -43.24 -0.19 -23.00
N PRO A 732 -43.69 -1.00 -23.98
CA PRO A 732 -44.15 -2.35 -23.72
C PRO A 732 -43.11 -3.45 -24.02
N TYR A 733 -42.00 -3.48 -23.26
CA TYR A 733 -40.88 -4.42 -23.47
C TYR A 733 -40.72 -5.48 -22.35
N ARG A 734 -41.80 -5.87 -21.66
CA ARG A 734 -41.77 -7.06 -20.79
C ARG A 734 -41.52 -8.34 -21.60
N GLY A 735 -40.54 -9.14 -21.19
CA GLY A 735 -40.38 -10.51 -21.71
C GLY A 735 -39.08 -11.19 -21.28
N ILE A 736 -37.94 -10.76 -21.82
CA ILE A 736 -36.65 -11.44 -21.66
C ILE A 736 -35.71 -10.61 -20.76
N GLY A 737 -35.38 -9.38 -21.13
CA GLY A 737 -34.46 -8.52 -20.39
C GLY A 737 -33.01 -9.01 -20.44
N GLU A 738 -32.07 -8.09 -20.17
CA GLU A 738 -30.63 -8.33 -20.35
C GLU A 738 -30.13 -9.59 -19.63
N GLN A 739 -30.54 -9.79 -18.37
CA GLN A 739 -30.05 -10.90 -17.55
C GLN A 739 -30.44 -12.28 -18.11
N ARG A 740 -31.61 -12.43 -18.75
CA ARG A 740 -32.01 -13.72 -19.35
C ARG A 740 -31.32 -13.97 -20.69
N ALA A 741 -31.07 -12.91 -21.48
CA ALA A 741 -30.32 -13.03 -22.73
C ALA A 741 -28.85 -13.43 -22.47
N ARG A 742 -28.19 -12.77 -21.51
CA ARG A 742 -26.83 -13.14 -21.07
C ARG A 742 -26.75 -14.59 -20.57
N LEU A 743 -27.76 -15.03 -19.81
CA LEU A 743 -27.84 -16.39 -19.26
C LEU A 743 -27.92 -17.47 -20.36
N LEU A 744 -28.77 -17.27 -21.37
CA LEU A 744 -28.88 -18.19 -22.50
C LEU A 744 -27.57 -18.30 -23.30
N PHE A 745 -26.82 -17.20 -23.43
CA PHE A 745 -25.51 -17.18 -24.07
C PHE A 745 -24.46 -17.92 -23.25
N HIS A 746 -24.39 -17.65 -21.93
CA HIS A 746 -23.43 -18.31 -21.04
C HIS A 746 -23.64 -19.82 -20.93
N LEU A 747 -24.90 -20.28 -21.04
CA LEU A 747 -25.23 -21.71 -21.10
C LEU A 747 -24.93 -22.36 -22.45
N GLY A 748 -24.53 -21.62 -23.49
CA GLY A 748 -24.37 -22.17 -24.84
C GLY A 748 -25.69 -22.62 -25.48
N LEU A 749 -26.82 -22.09 -25.00
CA LEU A 749 -28.15 -22.28 -25.58
C LEU A 749 -28.36 -21.38 -26.81
N ILE A 750 -27.74 -20.20 -26.80
CA ILE A 750 -27.65 -19.30 -27.96
C ILE A 750 -26.17 -18.93 -28.17
N SER A 751 -25.76 -18.81 -29.43
CA SER A 751 -24.42 -18.35 -29.83
C SER A 751 -24.43 -16.96 -30.48
N ASP A 752 -25.58 -16.54 -31.01
CA ASP A 752 -25.83 -15.18 -31.52
C ASP A 752 -27.29 -14.75 -31.25
N PHE A 753 -27.63 -13.53 -31.67
CA PHE A 753 -28.98 -12.97 -31.54
C PHE A 753 -30.06 -13.75 -32.33
N GLY A 754 -29.69 -14.44 -33.42
CA GLY A 754 -30.61 -15.21 -34.25
C GLY A 754 -31.09 -16.48 -33.56
N ASP A 755 -30.21 -17.12 -32.79
CA ASP A 755 -30.54 -18.33 -32.02
C ASP A 755 -31.67 -18.09 -30.99
N LEU A 756 -31.83 -16.86 -30.49
CA LEU A 756 -32.88 -16.47 -29.53
C LEU A 756 -34.29 -16.81 -30.04
N PHE A 757 -34.51 -16.76 -31.36
CA PHE A 757 -35.81 -16.99 -31.98
C PHE A 757 -36.05 -18.48 -32.31
N SER A 758 -35.00 -19.30 -32.32
CA SER A 758 -35.09 -20.76 -32.51
C SER A 758 -35.18 -21.56 -31.20
N LEU A 759 -35.10 -20.90 -30.04
CA LEU A 759 -35.26 -21.54 -28.73
C LEU A 759 -36.65 -22.16 -28.56
N ASP A 760 -36.68 -23.46 -28.27
CA ASP A 760 -37.90 -24.20 -27.90
C ASP A 760 -37.86 -24.72 -26.45
N LEU A 761 -39.01 -25.18 -25.96
CA LEU A 761 -39.13 -25.73 -24.59
C LEU A 761 -38.27 -26.99 -24.40
N ASP A 762 -38.10 -27.81 -25.43
CA ASP A 762 -37.28 -29.04 -25.39
C ASP A 762 -35.78 -28.72 -25.25
N GLN A 763 -35.29 -27.61 -25.82
CA GLN A 763 -33.91 -27.14 -25.66
C GLN A 763 -33.68 -26.60 -24.25
N LEU A 764 -34.64 -25.83 -23.71
CA LEU A 764 -34.60 -25.33 -22.34
C LEU A 764 -34.66 -26.46 -21.29
N ASP A 765 -35.43 -27.53 -21.55
CA ASP A 765 -35.47 -28.71 -20.67
C ASP A 765 -34.19 -29.58 -20.79
N ARG A 766 -33.66 -29.81 -22.00
CA ARG A 766 -32.46 -30.64 -22.21
C ARG A 766 -31.20 -30.12 -21.50
N TYR A 767 -31.00 -28.81 -21.46
CA TYR A 767 -29.84 -28.23 -20.75
C TYR A 767 -29.93 -28.36 -19.22
N ARG A 768 -31.14 -28.51 -18.66
CA ARG A 768 -31.34 -28.73 -17.21
C ARG A 768 -30.95 -30.15 -16.77
N GLU A 769 -31.02 -31.15 -17.67
CA GLU A 769 -30.63 -32.52 -17.34
C GLU A 769 -29.10 -32.73 -17.38
N LEU A 770 -28.38 -31.93 -18.18
CA LEU A 770 -26.92 -31.99 -18.31
C LEU A 770 -26.16 -31.42 -17.11
N THR A 771 -26.72 -30.44 -16.41
CA THR A 771 -26.04 -29.72 -15.30
C THR A 771 -26.03 -30.47 -13.96
N TRP A 772 -26.69 -31.63 -13.85
CA TRP A 772 -26.80 -32.38 -12.58
C TRP A 772 -25.79 -33.52 -12.40
N THR A 773 -25.08 -33.97 -13.44
CA THR A 773 -24.32 -35.24 -13.38
C THR A 773 -22.81 -35.12 -13.25
N THR A 774 -22.19 -33.97 -13.54
CA THR A 774 -20.72 -33.82 -13.52
C THR A 774 -20.27 -32.37 -13.28
N GLU A 775 -19.15 -32.20 -12.56
CA GLU A 775 -18.29 -30.99 -12.41
C GLU A 775 -18.58 -29.93 -11.32
N LEU A 776 -19.74 -29.89 -10.66
CA LEU A 776 -20.01 -28.92 -9.55
C LEU A 776 -19.20 -29.11 -8.25
N ALA A 777 -18.29 -30.08 -8.17
CA ALA A 777 -17.47 -30.33 -6.97
C ALA A 777 -16.34 -29.30 -6.76
N ASN A 778 -15.93 -28.58 -7.81
CA ASN A 778 -14.81 -27.62 -7.77
C ASN A 778 -15.24 -26.16 -7.49
N GLU A 779 -16.53 -25.83 -7.58
CA GLU A 779 -17.02 -24.43 -7.46
C GLU A 779 -17.11 -23.89 -6.01
N ARG A 780 -16.73 -24.68 -5.00
CA ARG A 780 -16.63 -24.22 -3.59
C ARG A 780 -15.62 -23.07 -3.38
N GLN A 781 -14.84 -22.70 -4.40
CA GLN A 781 -13.86 -21.61 -4.35
C GLN A 781 -14.49 -20.21 -4.53
N TYR A 782 -15.75 -20.10 -5.02
CA TYR A 782 -16.36 -18.82 -5.41
C TYR A 782 -17.45 -18.26 -4.47
N ALA A 783 -18.04 -19.06 -3.58
CA ALA A 783 -19.03 -18.57 -2.61
C ALA A 783 -18.47 -17.42 -1.74
N LEU A 784 -19.25 -16.34 -1.51
CA LEU A 784 -18.89 -15.34 -0.51
C LEU A 784 -19.04 -15.93 0.90
N LYS A 785 -18.04 -15.72 1.75
CA LYS A 785 -18.12 -16.09 3.17
C LYS A 785 -19.05 -15.12 3.92
N THR A 786 -19.61 -15.57 5.05
CA THR A 786 -20.47 -14.75 5.92
C THR A 786 -19.81 -13.41 6.30
N ASP A 787 -18.50 -13.40 6.52
CA ASP A 787 -17.73 -12.19 6.81
C ASP A 787 -17.63 -11.24 5.60
N GLU A 788 -17.51 -11.77 4.38
CA GLU A 788 -17.49 -10.98 3.13
C GLU A 788 -18.88 -10.35 2.86
N VAL A 789 -19.97 -11.04 3.25
CA VAL A 789 -21.36 -10.51 3.21
C VAL A 789 -21.59 -9.45 4.31
N ALA A 790 -21.01 -9.63 5.50
CA ALA A 790 -21.04 -8.61 6.56
C ALA A 790 -20.26 -7.35 6.15
N GLN A 791 -19.14 -7.50 5.44
CA GLN A 791 -18.43 -6.37 4.84
C GLN A 791 -19.30 -5.64 3.81
N LEU A 792 -20.01 -6.36 2.91
CA LEU A 792 -20.98 -5.76 1.98
C LEU A 792 -22.07 -4.93 2.70
N ALA A 793 -22.63 -5.43 3.80
CA ALA A 793 -23.62 -4.70 4.60
C ALA A 793 -23.03 -3.43 5.27
N SER A 794 -21.72 -3.38 5.49
CA SER A 794 -21.02 -2.25 6.12
C SER A 794 -20.73 -1.05 5.19
N PHE A 795 -21.02 -1.14 3.89
CA PHE A 795 -20.78 -0.06 2.92
C PHE A 795 -21.70 1.16 3.13
N ALA A 796 -21.39 2.03 4.09
CA ALA A 796 -22.06 3.33 4.24
C ALA A 796 -21.96 4.16 2.95
N ASP A 797 -22.99 4.94 2.61
CA ASP A 797 -22.97 5.82 1.42
C ASP A 797 -21.82 6.83 1.48
N LEU A 798 -21.46 7.25 2.70
CA LEU A 798 -20.28 8.06 2.97
C LEU A 798 -18.97 7.35 2.59
N SER A 799 -18.86 6.03 2.80
CA SER A 799 -17.67 5.28 2.37
C SER A 799 -17.60 5.14 0.84
N ILE A 800 -18.74 5.09 0.15
CA ILE A 800 -18.79 5.07 -1.31
C ILE A 800 -18.43 6.45 -1.86
N SER A 801 -18.96 7.54 -1.29
CA SER A 801 -18.60 8.90 -1.71
C SER A 801 -17.13 9.21 -1.46
N ASN A 802 -16.56 8.74 -0.34
CA ASN A 802 -15.15 8.96 -0.05
C ASN A 802 -14.24 8.17 -0.99
N LEU A 803 -14.55 6.89 -1.29
CA LEU A 803 -13.81 6.12 -2.28
C LEU A 803 -13.88 6.74 -3.68
N ARG A 804 -15.07 7.21 -4.10
CA ARG A 804 -15.23 7.93 -5.37
C ARG A 804 -14.42 9.23 -5.40
N LYS A 805 -14.35 9.95 -4.28
CA LYS A 805 -13.51 11.15 -4.15
C LYS A 805 -12.03 10.79 -4.25
N ALA A 806 -11.56 9.75 -3.55
CA ALA A 806 -10.17 9.30 -3.64
C ALA A 806 -9.76 8.87 -5.06
N ILE A 807 -10.65 8.17 -5.79
CA ILE A 807 -10.42 7.80 -7.20
C ILE A 807 -10.38 9.05 -8.11
N GLU A 808 -11.17 10.09 -7.83
CA GLU A 808 -11.12 11.34 -8.60
C GLU A 808 -9.85 12.15 -8.27
N ASP A 809 -9.54 12.31 -6.97
CA ASP A 809 -8.36 13.02 -6.48
C ASP A 809 -7.06 12.34 -6.98
N SER A 810 -7.04 11.00 -7.07
CA SER A 810 -5.89 10.24 -7.59
C SER A 810 -5.52 10.56 -9.05
N LYS A 811 -6.46 11.09 -9.86
CA LYS A 811 -6.15 11.56 -11.22
C LYS A 811 -5.22 12.77 -11.27
N GLY A 812 -5.01 13.45 -10.15
CA GLY A 812 -4.08 14.57 -10.00
C GLY A 812 -2.67 14.18 -9.54
N GLN A 813 -2.38 12.90 -9.35
CA GLN A 813 -1.08 12.41 -8.87
C GLN A 813 0.03 12.57 -9.93
N SER A 814 1.29 12.61 -9.47
CA SER A 814 2.46 12.80 -10.35
C SER A 814 2.77 11.57 -11.21
N LEU A 815 3.47 11.80 -12.33
CA LEU A 815 3.94 10.73 -13.22
C LEU A 815 4.83 9.72 -12.50
N ALA A 816 5.67 10.17 -11.56
CA ALA A 816 6.49 9.30 -10.73
C ALA A 816 5.63 8.30 -9.94
N ARG A 817 4.55 8.78 -9.30
CA ARG A 817 3.63 7.95 -8.50
C ARG A 817 2.79 7.00 -9.37
N LEU A 818 2.48 7.39 -10.61
CA LEU A 818 1.91 6.48 -11.59
C LEU A 818 2.88 5.37 -11.98
N LEU A 819 4.16 5.68 -12.23
CA LEU A 819 5.19 4.69 -12.54
C LEU A 819 5.41 3.71 -11.39
N VAL A 820 5.37 4.18 -10.13
CA VAL A 820 5.34 3.32 -8.94
C VAL A 820 4.13 2.38 -8.98
N GLY A 821 2.92 2.91 -9.21
CA GLY A 821 1.69 2.12 -9.29
C GLY A 821 1.68 1.07 -10.41
N LEU A 822 2.37 1.32 -11.53
CA LEU A 822 2.53 0.35 -12.62
C LEU A 822 3.38 -0.88 -12.23
N ASN A 823 4.10 -0.84 -11.09
CA ASN A 823 4.82 -1.99 -10.51
C ASN A 823 5.82 -2.64 -11.49
N ILE A 824 6.57 -1.80 -12.21
CA ILE A 824 7.57 -2.23 -13.20
C ILE A 824 8.70 -3.02 -12.49
N ARG A 825 9.13 -4.13 -13.08
CA ARG A 825 10.18 -4.98 -12.49
C ARG A 825 11.48 -4.18 -12.37
N HIS A 826 12.18 -4.33 -11.25
CA HIS A 826 13.42 -3.62 -10.90
C HIS A 826 13.33 -2.09 -10.75
N LEU A 827 12.15 -1.47 -10.93
CA LEU A 827 11.95 -0.04 -10.75
C LEU A 827 11.44 0.25 -9.33
N GLY A 828 12.18 1.05 -8.56
CA GLY A 828 11.79 1.56 -7.23
C GLY A 828 11.43 3.04 -7.26
N ASP A 829 10.97 3.60 -6.14
CA ASP A 829 10.30 4.90 -6.11
C ASP A 829 11.21 6.05 -6.61
N THR A 830 12.47 6.11 -6.18
CA THR A 830 13.45 7.10 -6.66
C THR A 830 13.77 6.94 -8.15
N ALA A 831 13.74 5.72 -8.70
CA ALA A 831 13.95 5.50 -10.13
C ALA A 831 12.73 5.94 -10.96
N CYS A 832 11.51 5.84 -10.40
CA CYS A 832 10.30 6.40 -10.97
C CYS A 832 10.33 7.93 -11.01
N GLU A 833 10.83 8.60 -9.96
CA GLU A 833 11.04 10.05 -9.92
C GLU A 833 12.03 10.51 -11.00
N VAL A 834 13.22 9.91 -11.04
CA VAL A 834 14.25 10.20 -12.03
C VAL A 834 13.75 9.98 -13.47
N LEU A 835 12.98 8.91 -13.71
CA LEU A 835 12.40 8.62 -15.03
C LEU A 835 11.29 9.63 -15.42
N ALA A 836 10.47 10.05 -14.45
CA ALA A 836 9.44 11.07 -14.65
C ALA A 836 10.06 12.45 -14.93
N ASP A 837 11.11 12.84 -14.22
CA ASP A 837 11.83 14.10 -14.43
C ASP A 837 12.57 14.13 -15.78
N ALA A 838 13.11 12.98 -16.23
CA ALA A 838 13.86 12.88 -17.47
C ALA A 838 12.99 13.03 -18.74
N TYR A 839 11.77 12.47 -18.73
CA TYR A 839 10.89 12.44 -19.91
C TYR A 839 9.65 13.34 -19.80
N GLY A 840 9.18 13.67 -18.60
CA GLY A 840 8.03 14.54 -18.36
C GLY A 840 6.65 13.97 -18.74
N ASP A 841 6.56 12.99 -19.64
CA ASP A 841 5.30 12.33 -20.02
C ASP A 841 5.45 10.81 -20.23
N LEU A 842 4.36 10.07 -20.05
CA LEU A 842 4.39 8.61 -20.13
C LEU A 842 4.59 8.09 -21.56
N GLU A 843 4.12 8.83 -22.57
CA GLU A 843 4.28 8.41 -23.97
C GLU A 843 5.74 8.53 -24.44
N ALA A 844 6.50 9.49 -23.92
CA ALA A 844 7.92 9.66 -24.19
C ALA A 844 8.73 8.51 -23.59
N ILE A 845 8.41 8.09 -22.35
CA ILE A 845 8.97 6.88 -21.72
C ILE A 845 8.66 5.64 -22.56
N MET A 846 7.40 5.46 -22.99
CA MET A 846 6.97 4.33 -23.82
C MET A 846 7.66 4.27 -25.19
N LYS A 847 8.18 5.40 -25.70
CA LYS A 847 8.88 5.50 -26.99
C LYS A 847 10.41 5.46 -26.86
N ALA A 848 10.94 5.49 -25.64
CA ALA A 848 12.38 5.46 -25.40
C ALA A 848 13.00 4.10 -25.74
N SER A 849 14.21 4.10 -26.29
CA SER A 849 14.98 2.87 -26.47
C SER A 849 15.62 2.42 -25.15
N GLU A 850 15.98 1.14 -25.05
CA GLU A 850 16.75 0.62 -23.91
C GLU A 850 18.09 1.35 -23.74
N GLU A 851 18.71 1.79 -24.83
CA GLU A 851 19.94 2.58 -24.80
C GLU A 851 19.70 3.98 -24.19
N ASP A 852 18.66 4.70 -24.64
CA ASP A 852 18.31 6.02 -24.10
C ASP A 852 17.95 5.95 -22.59
N LEU A 853 17.20 4.92 -22.20
CA LEU A 853 16.82 4.68 -20.81
C LEU A 853 18.04 4.41 -19.92
N ALA A 854 19.06 3.72 -20.44
CA ALA A 854 20.29 3.41 -19.71
C ALA A 854 21.30 4.58 -19.65
N GLU A 855 21.10 5.67 -20.39
CA GLU A 855 21.90 6.90 -20.26
C GLU A 855 21.46 7.79 -19.08
N ILE A 856 20.31 7.50 -18.45
CA ILE A 856 19.77 8.30 -17.34
C ILE A 856 20.51 7.95 -16.03
N ASP A 857 21.01 8.98 -15.34
CA ASP A 857 21.74 8.82 -14.08
C ASP A 857 20.80 8.28 -12.98
N GLY A 858 21.02 7.03 -12.57
CA GLY A 858 20.12 6.27 -11.69
C GLY A 858 19.43 5.07 -12.36
N ILE A 859 19.37 5.01 -13.70
CA ILE A 859 18.74 3.91 -14.45
C ILE A 859 19.84 3.06 -15.13
N GLY A 860 20.24 1.98 -14.46
CA GLY A 860 21.17 0.99 -15.03
C GLY A 860 20.52 0.09 -16.10
N PRO A 861 21.33 -0.64 -16.89
CA PRO A 861 20.85 -1.43 -18.03
C PRO A 861 19.80 -2.49 -17.66
N ILE A 862 19.85 -3.07 -16.45
CA ILE A 862 18.83 -4.02 -15.98
C ILE A 862 17.46 -3.34 -15.80
N MET A 863 17.44 -2.09 -15.31
CA MET A 863 16.22 -1.31 -15.17
C MET A 863 15.72 -0.85 -16.54
N ALA A 864 16.62 -0.35 -17.40
CA ALA A 864 16.29 0.04 -18.77
C ALA A 864 15.65 -1.11 -19.57
N GLY A 865 16.24 -2.30 -19.56
CA GLY A 865 15.67 -3.49 -20.20
C GLY A 865 14.31 -3.90 -19.60
N SER A 866 14.14 -3.78 -18.28
CA SER A 866 12.86 -4.08 -17.61
C SER A 866 11.75 -3.08 -17.94
N ILE A 867 12.09 -1.79 -18.07
CA ILE A 867 11.18 -0.72 -18.52
C ILE A 867 10.78 -0.99 -19.98
N HIS A 868 11.76 -1.27 -20.84
CA HIS A 868 11.54 -1.52 -22.26
C HIS A 868 10.69 -2.79 -22.51
N GLU A 869 10.96 -3.89 -21.79
CA GLU A 869 10.14 -5.11 -21.81
C GLU A 869 8.71 -4.84 -21.31
N PHE A 870 8.55 -4.08 -20.21
CA PHE A 870 7.25 -3.75 -19.64
C PHE A 870 6.37 -2.98 -20.63
N PHE A 871 6.92 -1.91 -21.25
CA PHE A 871 6.18 -1.10 -22.21
C PHE A 871 6.09 -1.74 -23.60
N GLY A 872 6.94 -2.72 -23.94
CA GLY A 872 6.83 -3.51 -25.17
C GLY A 872 5.68 -4.52 -25.19
N ASN A 873 5.03 -4.79 -24.05
CA ASN A 873 3.93 -5.75 -23.94
C ASN A 873 2.58 -5.14 -24.37
N GLU A 874 1.99 -5.66 -25.45
CA GLU A 874 0.73 -5.15 -26.03
C GLU A 874 -0.46 -5.16 -25.04
N GLU A 875 -0.58 -6.16 -24.15
CA GLU A 875 -1.66 -6.19 -23.14
C GLU A 875 -1.48 -5.06 -22.12
N ARG A 876 -0.25 -4.81 -21.68
CA ARG A 876 0.05 -3.71 -20.75
C ARG A 876 -0.15 -2.35 -21.41
N GLN A 877 0.21 -2.20 -22.69
CA GLN A 877 -0.10 -1.00 -23.48
C GLN A 877 -1.62 -0.74 -23.57
N LYS A 878 -2.45 -1.79 -23.75
CA LYS A 878 -3.92 -1.64 -23.71
C LYS A 878 -4.38 -1.09 -22.37
N VAL A 879 -3.95 -1.68 -21.25
CA VAL A 879 -4.33 -1.21 -19.90
C VAL A 879 -3.87 0.23 -19.66
N ILE A 880 -2.66 0.60 -20.08
CA ILE A 880 -2.16 1.99 -19.98
C ILE A 880 -3.01 2.95 -20.83
N GLY A 881 -3.29 2.59 -22.10
CA GLY A 881 -4.11 3.41 -23.00
C GLY A 881 -5.55 3.62 -22.52
N GLN A 882 -6.01 2.76 -21.61
CA GLN A 882 -7.31 2.81 -20.94
C GLN A 882 -7.34 3.70 -19.68
N LEU A 883 -6.20 4.09 -19.12
CA LEU A 883 -6.12 5.04 -18.01
C LEU A 883 -6.58 6.45 -18.42
N PRO A 884 -7.08 7.28 -17.48
CA PRO A 884 -7.32 8.71 -17.70
C PRO A 884 -6.17 9.41 -18.45
N SER A 885 -6.50 10.29 -19.39
CA SER A 885 -5.52 11.12 -20.12
C SER A 885 -4.73 12.06 -19.20
N GLU A 886 -5.37 12.48 -18.13
CA GLU A 886 -4.89 13.38 -17.08
C GLU A 886 -3.74 12.76 -16.28
N LEU A 887 -3.69 11.42 -16.20
CA LEU A 887 -2.58 10.67 -15.59
C LEU A 887 -1.41 10.44 -16.55
N ARG A 888 -1.69 10.39 -17.86
CA ARG A 888 -0.69 10.11 -18.89
C ARG A 888 0.05 11.35 -19.38
N SER A 889 -0.43 12.55 -19.04
CA SER A 889 0.12 13.83 -19.45
C SER A 889 0.36 14.72 -18.24
N ALA A 890 1.60 15.18 -18.05
CA ALA A 890 1.94 15.92 -16.84
C ALA A 890 1.27 17.31 -16.77
N LYS A 891 0.60 17.55 -15.65
CA LYS A 891 0.73 18.85 -14.98
C LYS A 891 1.89 18.74 -14.00
N ILE A 892 2.96 19.47 -14.28
CA ILE A 892 3.95 19.81 -13.25
C ILE A 892 3.22 20.68 -12.22
N THR A 893 2.94 20.12 -11.05
CA THR A 893 2.49 20.87 -9.88
C THR A 893 3.69 21.25 -9.02
N ASP A 894 3.68 22.49 -8.55
CA ASP A 894 4.61 23.09 -7.59
C ASP A 894 6.11 23.10 -7.93
N SER A 895 6.44 23.92 -8.94
CA SER A 895 7.52 24.89 -8.75
C SER A 895 7.02 26.30 -9.11
N SER A 896 7.07 27.21 -8.13
CA SER A 896 6.79 28.64 -8.39
C SER A 896 7.89 29.23 -9.27
N PRO A 897 7.57 30.06 -10.28
CA PRO A 897 8.58 30.66 -11.12
C PRO A 897 9.41 31.68 -10.33
N ALA A 898 10.62 31.28 -9.93
CA ALA A 898 11.65 32.22 -9.53
C ALA A 898 11.93 33.19 -10.68
N GLU A 899 12.28 34.44 -10.34
CA GLU A 899 12.45 35.52 -11.31
C GLU A 899 13.40 35.11 -12.45
N ALA A 900 12.97 35.33 -13.70
CA ALA A 900 13.68 34.87 -14.88
C ALA A 900 15.06 35.55 -15.01
N GLN A 901 16.12 34.83 -14.62
CA GLN A 901 17.49 35.30 -14.73
C GLN A 901 17.96 35.28 -16.19
N PRO A 902 18.88 36.19 -16.59
CA PRO A 902 19.48 36.18 -17.93
C PRO A 902 20.11 34.82 -18.26
N GLN A 903 19.81 34.28 -19.44
CA GLN A 903 20.32 32.98 -19.90
C GLN A 903 21.74 33.12 -20.46
N THR A 904 22.70 33.47 -19.60
CA THR A 904 24.10 33.75 -19.96
C THR A 904 24.92 32.49 -20.29
N LEU A 905 24.45 31.30 -19.90
CA LEU A 905 25.21 30.04 -20.01
C LEU A 905 24.59 29.05 -21.00
N ASP A 906 23.68 29.49 -21.86
CA ASP A 906 23.02 28.62 -22.85
C ASP A 906 24.04 27.88 -23.73
N GLY A 907 23.83 26.57 -23.89
CA GLY A 907 24.73 25.66 -24.60
C GLY A 907 26.04 25.29 -23.87
N MET A 908 26.38 25.92 -22.73
CA MET A 908 27.62 25.62 -22.00
C MET A 908 27.50 24.40 -21.08
N THR A 909 28.61 23.68 -20.89
CA THR A 909 28.71 22.53 -19.98
C THR A 909 29.83 22.77 -18.97
N ILE A 910 29.49 23.07 -17.72
CA ILE A 910 30.43 23.51 -16.68
C ILE A 910 30.48 22.44 -15.58
N VAL A 911 31.66 21.90 -15.29
CA VAL A 911 31.87 20.91 -14.22
C VAL A 911 32.46 21.61 -13.01
N VAL A 912 32.05 21.25 -11.79
CA VAL A 912 32.56 21.84 -10.53
C VAL A 912 33.38 20.81 -9.74
N SER A 913 34.47 21.27 -9.12
CA SER A 913 35.39 20.46 -8.31
C SER A 913 35.91 21.26 -7.11
N GLY A 914 35.51 20.88 -5.91
CA GLY A 914 35.78 21.62 -4.67
C GLY A 914 34.55 22.38 -4.16
N GLY A 915 34.69 23.06 -3.01
CA GLY A 915 33.69 23.99 -2.48
C GLY A 915 33.98 25.42 -2.95
N LEU A 916 32.95 26.20 -3.30
CA LEU A 916 33.08 27.60 -3.67
C LEU A 916 32.52 28.48 -2.56
N GLU A 917 33.20 29.58 -2.23
CA GLU A 917 32.71 30.54 -1.25
C GLU A 917 31.39 31.17 -1.75
N GLY A 918 30.45 31.42 -0.82
CA GLY A 918 29.14 31.97 -1.15
C GLY A 918 28.12 31.03 -1.83
N TYR A 919 28.48 29.80 -2.21
CA TYR A 919 27.54 28.81 -2.77
C TYR A 919 27.52 27.48 -1.98
N THR A 920 26.33 26.92 -1.75
CA THR A 920 26.23 25.53 -1.30
C THR A 920 26.62 24.56 -2.42
N ARG A 921 27.07 23.35 -2.06
CA ARG A 921 27.55 22.33 -3.01
C ARG A 921 26.51 21.96 -4.09
N GLU A 922 25.22 22.05 -3.76
CA GLU A 922 24.09 21.89 -4.68
C GLU A 922 23.70 23.22 -5.36
N GLY A 923 23.80 24.34 -4.63
CA GLY A 923 23.48 25.69 -5.11
C GLY A 923 24.30 26.14 -6.33
N VAL A 924 25.56 25.71 -6.47
CA VAL A 924 26.35 25.97 -7.69
C VAL A 924 25.69 25.34 -8.93
N GLY A 925 25.28 24.07 -8.82
CA GLY A 925 24.62 23.35 -9.91
C GLY A 925 23.27 23.97 -10.27
N ALA A 926 22.52 24.42 -9.28
CA ALA A 926 21.29 25.18 -9.48
C ALA A 926 21.53 26.53 -10.17
N ALA A 927 22.57 27.27 -9.77
CA ALA A 927 22.92 28.58 -10.35
C ALA A 927 23.36 28.50 -11.82
N ILE A 928 24.04 27.42 -12.21
CA ILE A 928 24.40 27.12 -13.60
C ILE A 928 23.14 26.79 -14.42
N LYS A 929 22.27 25.89 -13.92
CA LYS A 929 21.02 25.48 -14.58
C LYS A 929 20.05 26.65 -14.76
N ALA A 930 19.91 27.53 -13.76
CA ALA A 930 19.03 28.70 -13.80
C ALA A 930 19.36 29.70 -14.93
N ARG A 931 20.59 29.66 -15.47
CA ARG A 931 21.07 30.54 -16.54
C ARG A 931 21.28 29.81 -17.88
N GLY A 932 20.74 28.59 -18.02
CA GLY A 932 20.76 27.81 -19.27
C GLY A 932 21.93 26.83 -19.41
N GLY A 933 22.85 26.77 -18.44
CA GLY A 933 24.02 25.90 -18.49
C GLY A 933 23.76 24.46 -17.99
N LYS A 934 24.57 23.52 -18.45
CA LYS A 934 24.58 22.13 -17.98
C LYS A 934 25.69 21.91 -16.96
N SER A 935 25.40 21.23 -15.85
CA SER A 935 26.39 20.95 -14.80
C SER A 935 26.51 19.44 -14.48
N PRO A 936 27.25 18.66 -15.28
CA PRO A 936 27.42 17.23 -15.06
C PRO A 936 28.47 16.91 -13.98
N GLY A 937 28.31 15.75 -13.33
CA GLY A 937 29.21 15.32 -12.24
C GLY A 937 30.65 15.01 -12.66
N SER A 938 30.93 14.76 -13.94
CA SER A 938 32.24 14.36 -14.45
C SER A 938 32.68 15.13 -15.69
N VAL A 939 34.01 15.26 -15.87
CA VAL A 939 34.63 15.92 -17.02
C VAL A 939 34.58 15.02 -18.25
N SER A 940 34.19 15.58 -19.40
CA SER A 940 34.09 14.89 -20.70
C SER A 940 34.61 15.79 -21.83
N ALA A 941 34.78 15.25 -23.04
CA ALA A 941 35.17 16.04 -24.21
C ALA A 941 34.13 17.10 -24.65
N LYS A 942 32.92 17.09 -24.07
CA LYS A 942 31.88 18.11 -24.28
C LYS A 942 31.87 19.20 -23.19
N THR A 943 32.72 19.09 -22.17
CA THR A 943 32.81 20.06 -21.07
C THR A 943 33.49 21.35 -21.54
N THR A 944 32.82 22.48 -21.36
CA THR A 944 33.27 23.83 -21.73
C THR A 944 34.29 24.38 -20.73
N ALA A 945 34.09 24.14 -19.44
CA ALA A 945 34.96 24.61 -18.35
C ALA A 945 34.92 23.67 -17.13
N LEU A 946 36.02 23.61 -16.38
CA LEU A 946 36.11 23.03 -15.04
C LEU A 946 36.31 24.15 -14.02
N VAL A 947 35.36 24.38 -13.12
CA VAL A 947 35.47 25.33 -12.02
C VAL A 947 36.11 24.64 -10.82
N VAL A 948 37.14 25.26 -10.25
CA VAL A 948 37.93 24.73 -9.14
C VAL A 948 37.81 25.64 -7.91
N GLY A 949 37.28 25.05 -6.83
CA GLY A 949 37.19 25.67 -5.51
C GLY A 949 38.11 24.99 -4.49
N GLU A 950 37.87 25.21 -3.20
CA GLU A 950 38.65 24.60 -2.12
C GLU A 950 38.59 23.06 -2.15
N ASN A 951 39.74 22.41 -1.95
CA ASN A 951 39.93 20.96 -1.96
C ASN A 951 39.36 20.25 -3.22
N PRO A 952 39.87 20.58 -4.43
CA PRO A 952 39.36 20.00 -5.67
C PRO A 952 39.72 18.51 -5.79
N GLY A 953 38.81 17.73 -6.37
CA GLY A 953 39.03 16.32 -6.64
C GLY A 953 40.10 16.13 -7.73
N ALA A 954 41.26 15.57 -7.35
CA ALA A 954 42.40 15.36 -8.23
C ALA A 954 42.03 14.64 -9.55
N SER A 955 41.13 13.66 -9.50
CA SER A 955 40.67 12.91 -10.68
C SER A 955 39.91 13.75 -11.72
N LYS A 956 39.31 14.89 -11.34
CA LYS A 956 38.66 15.82 -12.29
C LYS A 956 39.67 16.77 -12.93
N LEU A 957 40.61 17.30 -12.15
CA LEU A 957 41.74 18.12 -12.61
C LEU A 957 42.58 17.36 -13.65
N ASP A 958 43.08 16.17 -13.28
CA ASP A 958 43.80 15.25 -14.16
C ASP A 958 43.11 14.97 -15.50
N LYS A 959 41.77 14.99 -15.52
CA LYS A 959 40.96 14.67 -16.69
C LYS A 959 40.70 15.91 -17.55
N ALA A 960 40.58 17.10 -16.94
CA ALA A 960 40.49 18.37 -17.67
C ALA A 960 41.81 18.70 -18.37
N GLU A 961 42.95 18.55 -17.69
CA GLU A 961 44.28 18.77 -18.27
C GLU A 961 44.52 17.87 -19.50
N LYS A 962 44.21 16.55 -19.39
CA LYS A 962 44.36 15.58 -20.49
C LYS A 962 43.47 15.86 -21.69
N LEU A 963 42.36 16.57 -21.51
CA LEU A 963 41.40 16.92 -22.55
C LEU A 963 41.55 18.37 -23.05
N GLY A 964 42.46 19.17 -22.47
CA GLY A 964 42.68 20.56 -22.84
C GLY A 964 41.52 21.50 -22.47
N ILE A 965 40.77 21.16 -21.43
CA ILE A 965 39.57 21.91 -21.00
C ILE A 965 40.00 23.06 -20.07
N PRO A 966 39.54 24.31 -20.27
CA PRO A 966 39.83 25.43 -19.39
C PRO A 966 39.46 25.15 -17.94
N VAL A 967 40.37 25.50 -17.02
CA VAL A 967 40.16 25.44 -15.57
C VAL A 967 40.00 26.87 -15.07
N LEU A 968 38.90 27.14 -14.36
CA LEU A 968 38.51 28.46 -13.87
C LEU A 968 38.57 28.53 -12.35
N ASP A 969 39.03 29.65 -11.81
CA ASP A 969 38.85 29.99 -10.40
C ASP A 969 37.43 30.52 -10.10
N GLU A 970 37.16 30.75 -8.82
CA GLU A 970 35.85 31.23 -8.35
C GLU A 970 35.48 32.62 -8.87
N ALA A 971 36.45 33.53 -8.98
CA ALA A 971 36.23 34.89 -9.49
C ALA A 971 36.02 34.90 -11.01
N GLU A 972 36.65 33.97 -11.72
CA GLU A 972 36.43 33.70 -13.15
C GLU A 972 35.05 33.07 -13.41
N PHE A 973 34.63 32.13 -12.55
CA PHE A 973 33.30 31.53 -12.62
C PHE A 973 32.18 32.55 -12.36
N GLN A 974 32.36 33.45 -11.40
CA GLN A 974 31.39 34.53 -11.15
C GLN A 974 31.27 35.47 -12.36
N ARG A 975 32.40 35.82 -13.00
CA ARG A 975 32.39 36.59 -14.26
C ARG A 975 31.65 35.85 -15.38
N LEU A 976 31.93 34.56 -15.57
CA LEU A 976 31.27 33.71 -16.57
C LEU A 976 29.75 33.65 -16.35
N ILE A 977 29.30 33.53 -15.09
CA ILE A 977 27.89 33.57 -14.70
C ILE A 977 27.22 34.91 -15.06
N GLU A 978 27.92 36.03 -14.87
CA GLU A 978 27.39 37.38 -15.08
C GLU A 978 27.40 37.84 -16.54
N THR A 979 28.43 37.47 -17.32
CA THR A 979 28.62 37.96 -18.71
C THR A 979 28.31 36.92 -19.78
N GLY A 980 28.43 35.63 -19.47
CA GLY A 980 28.43 34.56 -20.47
C GLY A 980 29.71 34.47 -21.32
N GLU A 981 30.77 35.21 -20.94
CA GLU A 981 32.05 35.22 -21.66
C GLU A 981 33.11 34.39 -20.90
N MET A 982 33.82 33.53 -21.62
CA MET A 982 34.99 32.82 -21.09
C MET A 982 36.18 33.78 -20.95
N PRO A 983 36.98 33.68 -19.87
CA PRO A 983 38.17 34.52 -19.66
C PRO A 983 39.36 34.18 -20.58
#